data_AF-A0AAJ8DZF0-F1
#
_entry.id   AF-A0AAJ8DZF0-F1
#
_cell.length_a   1.000
_cell.length_b   1.000
_cell.length_c   1.000
_cell.angle_alpha   90.00
_cell.angle_beta   90.00
_cell.angle_gamma   90.00
#
_symmetry.space_group_name_H-M   'P 1'
#
loop_
_entity.id
_entity.type
_entity.pdbx_description
1 polymer ?
#
loop_
_entity_poly.entity_id
_entity_poly.type
_entity_poly.pdbx_seq_one_letter_code
_entity_poly.pdbx_strand_id
1 'polypeptide(L)'
;MLENNLRILQLNMMKSKPCMEALINDNQTQNLDILLVQEPSTTIYRSHVNHSAWRLHRPTVTSDSVRFRSLIYVNRRLSTSSYQQVHCDQPDLTAIKIRTPGLQILVFSVYIEPIPMHNPGEASARRVLSAIRDTIHSTLQNTKKTTSLILSGDFNRHHPAWGGNHVQSRFIEDASELINFFNTYSLRSCLPRGTATFWSLSHPGRNSTIDQTLTDRPGMLLKCHLYHDNYGSDHRATYSEWSLRMPRNPDTKPRKAYERADWEKIGWDIWGSMRPWETPDTIETLDATVEKLILATATAIDKDIPNLQPSPYAKRWFTPDLKTQQKAVNQTRRKWQESCARAGRDDPYTKLLSEDMRQKRRTWTRAIEKAKTAHWKQFLDRAGEGRLWKAATYMRPRESWSSVPALKVDNRSVTGNQEKAEAFMDTFFPTMAPAQEETPIRIPAELPWQPITELEVYRSLQAAKSSTAPGEDGLPMLIWKRLWGHLGNLITRIFAASIDLGYHPRKWRSARLVVLRKPGKSDYSIPGAYRPISLLNTLGKLLEAVMARRLSYLAEHYGLLPDTQFGGRPGRTTEQALLVLTNAIDRAWYGQRVVTLVAFDLKGAFNGVNKTSLDIRLQAKGIPKVARRWIASFMSGRQARIGFDDYCSDVIPLGNAGLAQVSPLSPILFAFFNSDLVDQPVNFHGGASAFIDDYFRWREEKGTMSRSYHTINSSVITPTTAKLLGVIFDHELRWKEHVQQAVKRATKVNVAIGGLRQLRPEQMRQLYEACVTPVVQYASTVWHDPLRDKTHLRQLRTVQRTALIRILSAFRTVATSTLDVEAYMLPTHLRLRQRAQTTITQLHTLPRKHPIREVLLRARRRRDNVGSHARFPLAEALKTMNLERLDDLEMIDPAPQPPWRAEAFSKIDIATNREIAMEQAEAARSESDLVVYSDASGRQGHLGAAAAVLDDESVTTESLQIQVGPTDQWSVHAAELIGILYAINLINRIVLQQRRAGQKRARTVTILSDSTSALLAIQKPGSKSGQQIIYAILQAAKNTRTHGVTIRLQWVPGHSEILGNDAADRLAKEAAIPGKTHPFSPLLSRERAYIRQGILTQWEKEWKESRDGGHLRKIDNTLPAKYTRRLYGALPRNRAYLLTQIRSGHCWLSTYGKLFGFRDDDRCLCGGRESIIHVLLDCPLLRDLRRELRAKVGDALNSMSVLLGGSGSCQEGGSRVSNASRTKTVEAVLDFAEASQRFRSRVP
;
A
#
# COMPACT_ATOMS: atom_id res chain seq x y z
N MET A 1 45.81 10.98 -5.39
CA MET A 1 45.40 9.59 -5.72
C MET A 1 45.78 8.62 -4.59
N LEU A 2 45.28 8.85 -3.37
CA LEU A 2 45.53 8.01 -2.20
C LEU A 2 44.19 7.67 -1.55
N GLU A 3 44.07 6.47 -0.97
CA GLU A 3 42.94 5.93 -0.16
C GLU A 3 41.92 5.00 -0.87
N ASN A 4 42.18 3.68 -0.87
CA ASN A 4 41.18 2.64 -1.17
C ASN A 4 41.36 1.38 -0.27
N ASN A 5 41.62 1.58 1.02
CA ASN A 5 41.73 0.51 2.02
C ASN A 5 40.35 0.07 2.54
N LEU A 6 40.24 -1.16 3.08
CA LEU A 6 39.03 -1.64 3.73
C LEU A 6 38.95 -1.11 5.16
N ARG A 7 37.89 -0.35 5.47
CA ARG A 7 37.68 0.28 6.79
C ARG A 7 36.52 -0.37 7.53
N ILE A 8 36.81 -0.95 8.69
CA ILE A 8 35.84 -1.67 9.52
C ILE A 8 35.69 -0.98 10.87
N LEU A 9 34.44 -0.79 11.32
CA LEU A 9 34.13 -0.32 12.66
C LEU A 9 33.32 -1.39 13.41
N GLN A 10 33.77 -1.74 14.61
CA GLN A 10 33.06 -2.62 15.53
C GLN A 10 32.49 -1.83 16.71
N LEU A 11 31.24 -2.09 17.09
CA LEU A 11 30.65 -1.52 18.31
C LEU A 11 29.44 -2.34 18.81
N ASN A 12 29.41 -2.59 20.12
CA ASN A 12 28.23 -3.08 20.83
C ASN A 12 27.23 -1.94 21.10
N MET A 13 25.94 -2.15 20.81
CA MET A 13 24.87 -1.14 20.90
C MET A 13 24.05 -1.19 22.19
N MET A 14 24.33 -2.10 23.12
CA MET A 14 23.58 -2.27 24.37
C MET A 14 22.07 -2.42 24.17
N LYS A 15 21.63 -3.00 23.05
CA LYS A 15 20.20 -3.12 22.71
C LYS A 15 19.50 -1.75 22.51
N SER A 16 20.26 -0.66 22.47
CA SER A 16 19.78 0.72 22.48
C SER A 16 19.41 1.21 21.09
N LYS A 17 18.12 1.50 20.90
CA LYS A 17 17.60 2.03 19.64
C LYS A 17 18.15 3.43 19.30
N PRO A 18 18.19 4.40 20.22
CA PRO A 18 18.80 5.70 19.95
C PRO A 18 20.27 5.59 19.53
N CYS A 19 21.05 4.69 20.14
CA CYS A 19 22.46 4.48 19.79
C CYS A 19 22.61 3.94 18.36
N MET A 20 21.81 2.93 18.01
CA MET A 20 21.78 2.38 16.65
C MET A 20 21.39 3.44 15.61
N GLU A 21 20.38 4.26 15.91
CA GLU A 21 19.95 5.35 15.04
C GLU A 21 21.05 6.41 14.91
N ALA A 22 21.77 6.73 15.98
CA ALA A 22 22.87 7.70 15.94
C ALA A 22 24.06 7.22 15.10
N LEU A 23 24.48 5.95 15.25
CA LEU A 23 25.53 5.34 14.43
C LEU A 23 25.17 5.40 12.94
N ILE A 24 24.02 4.86 12.59
CA ILE A 24 23.61 4.70 11.19
C ILE A 24 23.35 6.06 10.49
N ASN A 25 22.95 7.10 11.22
CA ASN A 25 22.69 8.43 10.65
C ASN A 25 23.94 9.33 10.59
N ASP A 26 25.10 8.90 11.08
CA ASP A 26 26.29 9.74 11.07
C ASP A 26 26.97 9.77 9.69
N ASN A 27 27.08 10.96 9.09
CA ASN A 27 27.76 11.15 7.81
C ASN A 27 29.19 10.58 7.81
N GLN A 28 29.91 10.69 8.93
CA GLN A 28 31.29 10.16 9.02
C GLN A 28 31.33 8.64 8.87
N THR A 29 30.30 7.92 9.35
CA THR A 29 30.25 6.46 9.19
C THR A 29 30.05 6.04 7.75
N GLN A 30 29.46 6.89 6.90
CA GLN A 30 29.27 6.60 5.48
C GLN A 30 30.61 6.51 4.73
N ASN A 31 31.70 7.00 5.33
CA ASN A 31 33.07 6.85 4.83
C ASN A 31 33.70 5.49 5.19
N LEU A 32 33.03 4.66 5.99
CA LEU A 32 33.44 3.30 6.35
C LEU A 32 32.85 2.26 5.40
N ASP A 33 33.48 1.09 5.32
CA ASP A 33 33.07 0.01 4.42
C ASP A 33 32.19 -1.04 5.11
N ILE A 34 32.51 -1.40 6.36
CA ILE A 34 31.81 -2.43 7.11
C ILE A 34 31.57 -1.97 8.55
N LEU A 35 30.35 -2.18 9.07
CA LEU A 35 30.05 -2.06 10.49
C LEU A 35 29.73 -3.44 11.07
N LEU A 36 30.43 -3.82 12.13
CA LEU A 36 30.22 -5.04 12.90
C LEU A 36 29.50 -4.65 14.19
N VAL A 37 28.25 -5.06 14.33
CA VAL A 37 27.37 -4.58 15.40
C VAL A 37 26.98 -5.71 16.33
N GLN A 38 27.28 -5.57 17.62
CA GLN A 38 26.85 -6.47 18.68
C GLN A 38 25.69 -5.89 19.49
N GLU A 39 24.89 -6.76 20.09
CA GLU A 39 23.64 -6.44 20.80
C GLU A 39 22.79 -5.35 20.12
N PRO A 40 22.43 -5.52 18.84
CA PRO A 40 21.64 -4.53 18.13
C PRO A 40 20.28 -4.31 18.80
N SER A 41 19.75 -3.09 18.65
CA SER A 41 18.36 -2.84 18.98
C SER A 41 17.42 -3.61 18.04
N THR A 42 16.31 -4.10 18.60
CA THR A 42 15.23 -4.70 17.82
C THR A 42 14.10 -3.69 17.69
N THR A 43 13.63 -3.49 16.47
CA THR A 43 12.40 -2.74 16.23
C THR A 43 11.19 -3.55 16.71
N ILE A 44 10.02 -2.90 16.75
CA ILE A 44 8.74 -3.50 17.16
C ILE A 44 8.33 -4.70 16.27
N TYR A 45 9.01 -4.87 15.13
CA TYR A 45 8.83 -5.93 14.15
C TYR A 45 9.77 -7.10 14.30
N ARG A 46 10.58 -7.15 15.36
CA ARG A 46 11.73 -8.07 15.47
C ARG A 46 12.69 -7.94 14.27
N SER A 47 12.90 -6.71 13.80
CA SER A 47 13.89 -6.38 12.75
C SER A 47 14.89 -5.34 13.24
N HIS A 48 15.85 -4.94 12.40
CA HIS A 48 16.89 -3.95 12.75
C HIS A 48 16.81 -2.68 11.89
N VAL A 49 17.56 -1.64 12.29
CA VAL A 49 17.54 -0.32 11.63
C VAL A 49 18.15 -0.44 10.22
N ASN A 50 17.44 0.05 9.19
CA ASN A 50 17.90 0.08 7.80
C ASN A 50 18.30 1.50 7.36
N HIS A 51 19.30 1.60 6.47
CA HIS A 51 19.81 2.84 5.85
C HIS A 51 19.87 2.70 4.31
N SER A 52 19.85 3.82 3.58
CA SER A 52 20.04 3.81 2.12
C SER A 52 21.46 3.40 1.71
N ALA A 53 22.48 3.86 2.43
CA ALA A 53 23.90 3.56 2.20
C ALA A 53 24.36 2.16 2.63
N TRP A 54 23.59 1.41 3.44
CA TRP A 54 24.05 0.14 4.02
C TRP A 54 23.20 -1.06 3.57
N ARG A 55 23.83 -2.22 3.38
CA ARG A 55 23.19 -3.54 3.25
C ARG A 55 23.35 -4.30 4.57
N LEU A 56 22.25 -4.82 5.11
CA LEU A 56 22.22 -5.53 6.39
C LEU A 56 22.29 -7.04 6.19
N HIS A 57 23.25 -7.69 6.84
CA HIS A 57 23.39 -9.12 6.99
C HIS A 57 23.12 -9.55 8.44
N ARG A 58 22.37 -10.64 8.60
CA ARG A 58 21.91 -11.18 9.90
C ARG A 58 22.39 -12.62 10.04
N PRO A 59 22.37 -13.22 11.25
CA PRO A 59 22.57 -14.66 11.41
C PRO A 59 21.64 -15.48 10.48
N THR A 60 22.09 -16.64 10.00
CA THR A 60 21.32 -17.46 9.04
C THR A 60 20.40 -18.48 9.70
N VAL A 61 20.23 -18.39 11.03
CA VAL A 61 19.32 -19.23 11.82
C VAL A 61 17.86 -19.04 11.37
N THR A 62 17.12 -20.14 11.24
CA THR A 62 15.75 -20.15 10.69
C THR A 62 14.63 -19.92 11.73
N SER A 63 14.96 -19.91 13.03
CA SER A 63 13.97 -19.77 14.10
C SER A 63 13.58 -18.33 14.41
N ASP A 64 12.29 -18.01 14.25
CA ASP A 64 11.67 -16.71 14.58
C ASP A 64 11.63 -16.40 16.10
N SER A 65 11.99 -17.36 16.97
CA SER A 65 11.98 -17.20 18.43
C SER A 65 13.26 -16.61 19.01
N VAL A 66 14.37 -16.63 18.26
CA VAL A 66 15.70 -16.32 18.78
C VAL A 66 16.10 -14.87 18.48
N ARG A 67 16.66 -14.18 19.49
CA ARG A 67 17.15 -12.81 19.34
C ARG A 67 18.53 -12.82 18.69
N PHE A 68 18.70 -12.09 17.59
CA PHE A 68 20.03 -11.88 16.99
C PHE A 68 20.86 -10.89 17.81
N ARG A 69 22.07 -11.30 18.18
CA ARG A 69 23.02 -10.47 18.96
C ARG A 69 24.24 -10.03 18.16
N SER A 70 24.39 -10.48 16.93
CA SER A 70 25.43 -10.06 15.99
C SER A 70 24.79 -9.66 14.65
N LEU A 71 25.27 -8.57 14.04
CA LEU A 71 24.93 -8.13 12.69
C LEU A 71 26.17 -7.62 11.94
N ILE A 72 26.07 -7.60 10.61
CA ILE A 72 27.04 -6.93 9.72
C ILE A 72 26.30 -5.97 8.80
N TYR A 73 26.76 -4.72 8.72
CA TYR A 73 26.35 -3.76 7.70
C TYR A 73 27.49 -3.56 6.70
N VAL A 74 27.23 -3.78 5.41
CA VAL A 74 28.19 -3.53 4.33
C VAL A 74 27.75 -2.31 3.53
N ASN A 75 28.66 -1.37 3.30
CA ASN A 75 28.37 -0.15 2.56
C ASN A 75 28.03 -0.49 1.10
N ARG A 76 26.98 0.12 0.55
CA ARG A 76 26.53 -0.10 -0.84
C ARG A 76 27.53 0.37 -1.89
N ARG A 77 28.50 1.20 -1.51
CA ARG A 77 29.63 1.55 -2.38
C ARG A 77 30.51 0.34 -2.69
N LEU A 78 30.47 -0.73 -1.89
CA LEU A 78 31.18 -1.96 -2.20
C LEU A 78 30.37 -2.84 -3.16
N SER A 79 31.04 -3.37 -4.19
CA SER A 79 30.40 -4.24 -5.17
C SER A 79 29.98 -5.58 -4.56
N THR A 80 28.77 -6.05 -4.86
CA THR A 80 28.30 -7.39 -4.41
C THR A 80 29.05 -8.55 -5.03
N SER A 81 29.81 -8.32 -6.10
CA SER A 81 30.73 -9.32 -6.64
C SER A 81 31.90 -9.65 -5.69
N SER A 82 32.28 -8.68 -4.85
CA SER A 82 33.48 -8.75 -4.01
C SER A 82 33.25 -9.40 -2.64
N TYR A 83 32.00 -9.63 -2.24
CA TYR A 83 31.68 -10.29 -0.98
C TYR A 83 30.38 -11.10 -1.03
N GLN A 84 30.23 -12.03 -0.10
CA GLN A 84 29.00 -12.78 0.09
C GLN A 84 28.75 -13.07 1.56
N GLN A 85 27.48 -13.27 1.92
CA GLN A 85 27.15 -13.79 3.23
C GLN A 85 27.53 -15.27 3.35
N VAL A 86 28.02 -15.67 4.52
CA VAL A 86 28.30 -17.07 4.84
C VAL A 86 27.22 -17.61 5.76
N HIS A 87 26.89 -18.90 5.61
CA HIS A 87 25.92 -19.57 6.46
C HIS A 87 26.54 -19.85 7.84
N CYS A 88 25.92 -19.31 8.88
CA CYS A 88 26.26 -19.51 10.29
C CYS A 88 24.99 -19.77 11.08
N ASP A 89 24.77 -21.01 11.53
CA ASP A 89 23.58 -21.41 12.29
C ASP A 89 23.73 -21.09 13.80
N GLN A 90 24.08 -19.85 14.13
CA GLN A 90 24.16 -19.34 15.50
C GLN A 90 23.68 -17.89 15.59
N PRO A 91 22.81 -17.52 16.55
CA PRO A 91 22.22 -16.18 16.65
C PRO A 91 23.22 -15.07 17.04
N ASP A 92 24.40 -15.47 17.50
CA ASP A 92 25.46 -14.60 18.03
C ASP A 92 26.62 -14.42 17.07
N LEU A 93 26.50 -15.02 15.88
CA LEU A 93 27.51 -15.01 14.85
C LEU A 93 26.90 -14.57 13.52
N THR A 94 27.54 -13.58 12.89
CA THR A 94 27.26 -13.23 11.50
C THR A 94 28.59 -13.17 10.78
N ALA A 95 28.67 -13.78 9.59
CA ALA A 95 29.89 -13.79 8.81
C ALA A 95 29.65 -13.39 7.35
N ILE A 96 30.64 -12.72 6.78
CA ILE A 96 30.75 -12.50 5.34
C ILE A 96 32.11 -12.98 4.85
N LYS A 97 32.14 -13.44 3.61
CA LYS A 97 33.36 -13.78 2.88
C LYS A 97 33.65 -12.70 1.87
N ILE A 98 34.82 -12.08 1.96
CA ILE A 98 35.36 -11.13 0.99
C ILE A 98 36.31 -11.88 0.05
N ARG A 99 36.24 -11.57 -1.25
CA ARG A 99 37.06 -12.20 -2.29
C ARG A 99 37.90 -11.16 -3.02
N THR A 100 39.17 -11.50 -3.23
CA THR A 100 40.05 -10.82 -4.18
C THR A 100 40.63 -11.86 -5.16
N PRO A 101 41.37 -11.45 -6.21
CA PRO A 101 41.96 -12.39 -7.17
C PRO A 101 42.83 -13.47 -6.50
N GLY A 102 43.68 -13.13 -5.53
CA GLY A 102 44.60 -14.06 -4.87
C GLY A 102 44.31 -14.43 -3.41
N LEU A 103 43.33 -13.81 -2.74
CA LEU A 103 43.05 -14.00 -1.31
C LEU A 103 41.54 -14.09 -1.05
N GLN A 104 41.14 -14.88 -0.07
CA GLN A 104 39.81 -14.79 0.53
C GLN A 104 39.90 -14.47 2.02
N ILE A 105 38.96 -13.65 2.50
CA ILE A 105 38.94 -13.20 3.90
C ILE A 105 37.57 -13.49 4.48
N LEU A 106 37.54 -14.20 5.61
CA LEU A 106 36.33 -14.40 6.40
C LEU A 106 36.27 -13.34 7.49
N VAL A 107 35.23 -12.50 7.45
CA VAL A 107 34.97 -11.46 8.44
C VAL A 107 33.81 -11.89 9.32
N PHE A 108 34.07 -12.04 10.61
CA PHE A 108 33.09 -12.44 11.62
C PHE A 108 32.75 -11.27 12.55
N SER A 109 31.46 -11.05 12.76
CA SER A 109 30.93 -10.27 13.87
C SER A 109 30.52 -11.25 14.98
N VAL A 110 31.16 -11.17 16.13
CA VAL A 110 31.04 -12.16 17.22
C VAL A 110 30.41 -11.54 18.46
N TYR A 111 29.48 -12.26 19.09
CA TYR A 111 29.03 -11.97 20.45
C TYR A 111 29.15 -13.24 21.29
N ILE A 112 29.70 -13.12 22.50
CA ILE A 112 29.74 -14.21 23.49
C ILE A 112 29.03 -13.72 24.74
N GLU A 113 28.17 -14.56 25.32
CA GLU A 113 27.44 -14.19 26.54
C GLU A 113 28.39 -14.02 27.74
N PRO A 114 28.16 -13.02 28.60
CA PRO A 114 28.88 -12.90 29.87
C PRO A 114 28.53 -14.06 30.82
N ILE A 115 29.48 -14.44 31.67
CA ILE A 115 29.27 -15.50 32.65
C ILE A 115 28.49 -14.95 33.86
N PRO A 116 27.36 -15.57 34.25
CA PRO A 116 26.60 -15.15 35.43
C PRO A 116 27.42 -15.35 36.72
N MET A 117 27.46 -14.34 37.60
CA MET A 117 28.21 -14.42 38.86
C MET A 117 27.73 -15.55 39.79
N HIS A 118 26.45 -15.93 39.70
CA HIS A 118 25.79 -16.88 40.60
C HIS A 118 25.63 -18.30 40.03
N ASN A 119 25.93 -18.51 38.73
CA ASN A 119 25.77 -19.82 38.08
C ASN A 119 26.79 -20.01 36.94
N PRO A 120 28.10 -20.15 37.26
CA PRO A 120 29.16 -20.16 36.25
C PRO A 120 29.15 -21.39 35.33
N GLY A 121 28.50 -22.49 35.71
CA GLY A 121 28.49 -23.76 34.96
C GLY A 121 27.65 -23.78 33.67
N GLU A 122 26.80 -22.78 33.42
CA GLU A 122 25.85 -22.79 32.29
C GLU A 122 26.31 -21.99 31.05
N ALA A 123 27.29 -21.09 31.17
CA ALA A 123 27.68 -20.14 30.12
C ALA A 123 29.01 -20.50 29.42
N SER A 124 28.96 -21.20 28.28
CA SER A 124 30.14 -21.62 27.49
C SER A 124 30.25 -20.89 26.14
N ALA A 125 31.49 -20.57 25.73
CA ALA A 125 31.78 -20.01 24.40
C ALA A 125 31.79 -21.09 23.29
N ARG A 126 31.82 -22.39 23.66
CA ARG A 126 31.93 -23.54 22.74
C ARG A 126 30.97 -23.49 21.56
N ARG A 127 29.70 -23.12 21.78
CA ARG A 127 28.70 -23.10 20.69
C ARG A 127 29.07 -22.12 19.58
N VAL A 128 29.45 -20.90 19.95
CA VAL A 128 29.87 -19.88 18.98
C VAL A 128 31.20 -20.26 18.33
N LEU A 129 32.17 -20.73 19.11
CA LEU A 129 33.48 -21.15 18.61
C LEU A 129 33.40 -22.37 17.67
N SER A 130 32.53 -23.34 17.96
CA SER A 130 32.25 -24.48 17.08
C SER A 130 31.68 -23.99 15.75
N ALA A 131 30.70 -23.09 15.78
CA ALA A 131 30.13 -22.56 14.54
C ALA A 131 31.16 -21.78 13.70
N ILE A 132 32.08 -21.04 14.33
CA ILE A 132 33.20 -20.41 13.61
C ILE A 132 34.10 -21.48 12.97
N ARG A 133 34.49 -22.52 13.72
CA ARG A 133 35.29 -23.65 13.21
C ARG A 133 34.63 -24.33 12.01
N ASP A 134 33.36 -24.66 12.12
CA ASP A 134 32.59 -25.32 11.05
C ASP A 134 32.51 -24.43 9.79
N THR A 135 32.38 -23.10 10.00
CA THR A 135 32.41 -22.11 8.92
C THR A 135 33.78 -22.03 8.24
N ILE A 136 34.87 -22.11 9.01
CA ILE A 136 36.24 -22.12 8.47
C ILE A 136 36.48 -23.40 7.67
N HIS A 137 36.17 -24.57 8.24
CA HIS A 137 36.36 -25.88 7.59
C HIS A 137 35.58 -25.98 6.27
N SER A 138 34.29 -25.63 6.27
CA SER A 138 33.46 -25.64 5.06
C SER A 138 33.95 -24.67 3.98
N THR A 139 34.60 -23.57 4.37
CA THR A 139 35.20 -22.63 3.40
C THR A 139 36.49 -23.18 2.81
N LEU A 140 37.33 -23.84 3.62
CA LEU A 140 38.60 -24.43 3.18
C LEU A 140 38.40 -25.61 2.21
N GLN A 141 37.40 -26.45 2.44
CA GLN A 141 37.08 -27.60 1.56
C GLN A 141 36.65 -27.18 0.13
N ASN A 142 36.20 -25.94 -0.05
CA ASN A 142 35.57 -25.49 -1.29
C ASN A 142 36.45 -24.59 -2.18
N THR A 143 37.73 -24.34 -1.83
CA THR A 143 38.57 -23.43 -2.65
C THR A 143 40.07 -23.75 -2.62
N LYS A 144 40.77 -23.45 -3.71
CA LYS A 144 42.25 -23.44 -3.78
C LYS A 144 42.91 -22.13 -3.29
N LYS A 145 42.15 -21.17 -2.76
CA LYS A 145 42.66 -19.84 -2.36
C LYS A 145 43.05 -19.82 -0.88
N THR A 146 44.16 -19.15 -0.57
CA THR A 146 44.56 -18.87 0.82
C THR A 146 43.45 -18.10 1.54
N THR A 147 43.08 -18.55 2.74
CA THR A 147 42.05 -17.93 3.58
C THR A 147 42.69 -17.18 4.72
N SER A 148 42.24 -15.96 4.98
CA SER A 148 42.59 -15.18 6.17
C SER A 148 41.34 -14.88 7.00
N LEU A 149 41.51 -14.68 8.30
CA LEU A 149 40.46 -14.49 9.27
C LEU A 149 40.51 -13.08 9.87
N ILE A 150 39.35 -12.45 9.99
CA ILE A 150 39.12 -11.25 10.79
C ILE A 150 37.94 -11.54 11.72
N LEU A 151 38.20 -11.68 13.02
CA LEU A 151 37.16 -11.86 14.03
C LEU A 151 37.08 -10.58 14.86
N SER A 152 35.91 -9.97 14.96
CA SER A 152 35.75 -8.76 15.77
C SER A 152 34.39 -8.73 16.45
N GLY A 153 34.37 -8.30 17.70
CA GLY A 153 33.14 -8.21 18.47
C GLY A 153 33.35 -8.21 19.98
N ASP A 154 32.27 -8.51 20.69
CA ASP A 154 32.22 -8.48 22.15
C ASP A 154 32.32 -9.92 22.69
N PHE A 155 33.46 -10.22 23.30
CA PHE A 155 33.79 -11.56 23.78
C PHE A 155 33.40 -11.77 25.25
N ASN A 156 33.07 -10.72 26.00
CA ASN A 156 32.69 -10.79 27.42
C ASN A 156 33.60 -11.72 28.27
N ARG A 157 34.90 -11.76 27.99
CA ARG A 157 35.92 -12.53 28.73
C ARG A 157 37.11 -11.64 29.04
N HIS A 158 37.76 -11.92 30.17
CA HIS A 158 38.90 -11.15 30.65
C HIS A 158 40.12 -12.05 30.72
N HIS A 159 41.23 -11.64 30.12
CA HIS A 159 42.48 -12.40 30.19
C HIS A 159 43.68 -11.45 30.13
N PRO A 160 44.80 -11.74 30.80
CA PRO A 160 45.97 -10.88 30.76
C PRO A 160 46.49 -10.59 29.36
N ALA A 161 46.33 -11.53 28.41
CA ALA A 161 46.74 -11.39 27.01
C ALA A 161 46.15 -10.15 26.30
N TRP A 162 44.96 -9.69 26.71
CA TRP A 162 44.32 -8.50 26.13
C TRP A 162 43.88 -7.46 27.16
N GLY A 163 43.55 -7.84 28.40
CA GLY A 163 43.04 -6.96 29.47
C GLY A 163 44.09 -6.27 30.33
N GLY A 164 45.39 -6.55 30.13
CA GLY A 164 46.49 -5.99 30.93
C GLY A 164 46.84 -6.82 32.17
N ASN A 165 47.57 -6.26 33.13
CA ASN A 165 48.09 -7.00 34.30
C ASN A 165 47.09 -7.12 35.45
N HIS A 166 45.97 -6.38 35.42
CA HIS A 166 45.01 -6.28 36.53
C HIS A 166 43.73 -7.10 36.29
N VAL A 167 43.86 -8.35 35.85
CA VAL A 167 42.74 -9.29 35.66
C VAL A 167 42.73 -10.29 36.82
N GLN A 168 41.60 -10.42 37.52
CA GLN A 168 41.48 -11.37 38.64
C GLN A 168 41.58 -12.82 38.14
N SER A 169 42.25 -13.69 38.90
CA SER A 169 42.52 -15.10 38.51
C SER A 169 41.27 -15.88 38.10
N ARG A 170 40.14 -15.67 38.80
CA ARG A 170 38.85 -16.30 38.47
C ARG A 170 38.41 -16.04 37.02
N PHE A 171 38.62 -14.84 36.50
CA PHE A 171 38.22 -14.53 35.12
C PHE A 171 39.17 -15.07 34.06
N ILE A 172 40.40 -15.46 34.44
CA ILE A 172 41.41 -16.03 33.53
C ILE A 172 40.96 -17.42 33.09
N GLU A 173 40.48 -18.25 34.02
CA GLU A 173 39.99 -19.60 33.74
C GLU A 173 38.81 -19.58 32.76
N ASP A 174 37.90 -18.62 32.93
CA ASP A 174 36.73 -18.37 32.07
C ASP A 174 37.09 -18.10 30.59
N ALA A 175 38.34 -17.68 30.33
CA ALA A 175 38.85 -17.35 28.99
C ALA A 175 39.61 -18.50 28.32
N SER A 176 39.79 -19.65 28.98
CA SER A 176 40.62 -20.76 28.49
C SER A 176 40.16 -21.29 27.12
N GLU A 177 38.85 -21.39 26.89
CA GLU A 177 38.27 -21.81 25.61
C GLU A 177 38.68 -20.88 24.45
N LEU A 178 38.75 -19.57 24.72
CA LEU A 178 39.15 -18.56 23.73
C LEU A 178 40.65 -18.60 23.46
N ILE A 179 41.48 -18.74 24.50
CA ILE A 179 42.94 -18.83 24.34
C ILE A 179 43.31 -20.04 23.47
N ASN A 180 42.73 -21.20 23.77
CA ASN A 180 42.96 -22.41 22.98
C ASN A 180 42.53 -22.22 21.53
N PHE A 181 41.38 -21.57 21.31
CA PHE A 181 40.90 -21.26 19.96
C PHE A 181 41.82 -20.27 19.24
N PHE A 182 42.26 -19.20 19.89
CA PHE A 182 43.15 -18.20 19.31
C PHE A 182 44.48 -18.82 18.90
N ASN A 183 45.06 -19.67 19.75
CA ASN A 183 46.29 -20.39 19.44
C ASN A 183 46.10 -21.35 18.25
N THR A 184 45.00 -22.12 18.23
CA THR A 184 44.70 -23.08 17.15
C THR A 184 44.64 -22.41 15.78
N TYR A 185 44.07 -21.20 15.69
CA TYR A 185 43.92 -20.45 14.43
C TYR A 185 44.94 -19.31 14.27
N SER A 186 45.99 -19.28 15.10
CA SER A 186 47.04 -18.23 15.09
C SER A 186 46.51 -16.79 15.14
N LEU A 187 45.38 -16.57 15.83
CA LEU A 187 44.72 -15.28 15.93
C LEU A 187 45.45 -14.36 16.92
N ARG A 188 45.80 -13.15 16.47
CA ARG A 188 46.46 -12.12 17.29
C ARG A 188 45.57 -10.90 17.49
N SER A 189 45.63 -10.30 18.67
CA SER A 189 44.96 -9.03 18.97
C SER A 189 45.52 -7.89 18.14
N CYS A 190 44.64 -7.15 17.49
CA CYS A 190 44.95 -5.94 16.72
C CYS A 190 45.03 -4.70 17.61
N LEU A 191 44.42 -4.72 18.79
CA LEU A 191 44.48 -3.61 19.74
C LEU A 191 45.66 -3.78 20.72
N PRO A 192 46.28 -2.68 21.17
CA PRO A 192 47.27 -2.74 22.24
C PRO A 192 46.71 -3.37 23.51
N ARG A 193 47.52 -4.21 24.16
CA ARG A 193 47.18 -4.88 25.41
C ARG A 193 46.77 -3.86 26.50
N GLY A 194 45.66 -4.11 27.19
CA GLY A 194 45.13 -3.24 28.24
C GLY A 194 44.26 -2.08 27.75
N THR A 195 43.99 -1.98 26.45
CA THR A 195 43.12 -0.93 25.89
C THR A 195 41.69 -1.08 26.43
N ALA A 196 41.21 -0.15 27.26
CA ALA A 196 39.86 -0.23 27.83
C ALA A 196 38.77 0.00 26.75
N THR A 197 37.99 -1.04 26.45
CA THR A 197 36.90 -0.99 25.44
C THR A 197 35.51 -0.87 26.05
N PHE A 198 35.33 -1.20 27.33
CA PHE A 198 34.04 -1.13 28.02
C PHE A 198 34.14 -0.32 29.31
N TRP A 199 33.10 0.45 29.63
CA TRP A 199 32.97 1.25 30.86
C TRP A 199 31.62 1.07 31.51
N SER A 200 31.56 0.61 32.76
CA SER A 200 30.29 0.31 33.43
C SER A 200 29.49 1.57 33.79
N LEU A 201 28.24 1.66 33.33
CA LEU A 201 27.31 2.73 33.74
C LEU A 201 26.77 2.54 35.16
N SER A 202 26.67 1.29 35.62
CA SER A 202 26.18 0.91 36.94
C SER A 202 27.28 0.97 38.00
N HIS A 203 28.53 0.76 37.61
CA HIS A 203 29.70 0.85 38.49
C HIS A 203 30.70 1.87 37.92
N PRO A 204 30.47 3.18 38.14
CA PRO A 204 31.33 4.25 37.64
C PRO A 204 32.81 3.98 37.92
N GLY A 205 33.67 4.24 36.92
CA GLY A 205 35.11 4.04 37.00
C GLY A 205 35.62 2.62 36.75
N ARG A 206 34.76 1.59 36.73
CA ARG A 206 35.18 0.24 36.29
C ARG A 206 35.24 0.17 34.77
N ASN A 207 36.39 -0.27 34.25
CA ASN A 207 36.62 -0.50 32.83
C ASN A 207 37.20 -1.90 32.58
N SER A 208 37.11 -2.36 31.34
CA SER A 208 37.70 -3.63 30.92
C SER A 208 37.93 -3.68 29.40
N THR A 209 38.81 -4.57 28.98
CA THR A 209 39.03 -4.92 27.57
C THR A 209 38.26 -6.21 27.25
N ILE A 210 37.05 -6.08 26.71
CA ILE A 210 36.18 -7.23 26.37
C ILE A 210 35.82 -7.27 24.88
N ASP A 211 36.00 -6.15 24.17
CA ASP A 211 35.84 -6.08 22.73
C ASP A 211 37.19 -6.38 22.07
N GLN A 212 37.24 -7.40 21.22
CA GLN A 212 38.46 -7.82 20.54
C GLN A 212 38.32 -7.64 19.04
N THR A 213 39.42 -7.32 18.37
CA THR A 213 39.59 -7.46 16.93
C THR A 213 40.84 -8.31 16.70
N LEU A 214 40.68 -9.44 16.04
CA LEU A 214 41.66 -10.51 15.93
C LEU A 214 41.88 -10.89 14.47
N THR A 215 43.11 -11.25 14.12
CA THR A 215 43.45 -11.77 12.79
C THR A 215 44.58 -12.79 12.82
N ASP A 216 44.55 -13.71 11.87
CA ASP A 216 45.65 -14.64 11.58
C ASP A 216 46.74 -14.02 10.69
N ARG A 217 46.50 -12.83 10.14
CA ARG A 217 47.39 -12.17 9.18
C ARG A 217 47.66 -10.70 9.52
N PRO A 218 48.39 -10.41 10.61
CA PRO A 218 48.65 -9.05 11.09
C PRO A 218 49.29 -8.12 10.05
N GLY A 219 50.09 -8.64 9.11
CA GLY A 219 50.73 -7.84 8.06
C GLY A 219 49.75 -7.13 7.10
N MET A 220 48.46 -7.50 7.12
CA MET A 220 47.42 -6.79 6.38
C MET A 220 46.83 -5.59 7.14
N LEU A 221 47.02 -5.53 8.46
CA LEU A 221 46.47 -4.47 9.30
C LEU A 221 47.34 -3.21 9.18
N LEU A 222 46.74 -2.11 8.78
CA LEU A 222 47.42 -0.81 8.70
C LEU A 222 47.28 -0.04 10.01
N LYS A 223 46.07 -0.02 10.58
CA LYS A 223 45.75 0.72 11.82
C LYS A 223 44.65 0.00 12.58
N CYS A 224 44.74 -0.05 13.91
CA CYS A 224 43.64 -0.45 14.78
C CYS A 224 43.66 0.39 16.06
N HIS A 225 42.58 1.11 16.35
CA HIS A 225 42.49 2.00 17.51
C HIS A 225 41.04 2.25 17.92
N LEU A 226 40.84 2.89 19.07
CA LEU A 226 39.51 3.30 19.52
C LEU A 226 39.02 4.48 18.67
N TYR A 227 37.82 4.34 18.11
CA TYR A 227 37.18 5.37 17.32
C TYR A 227 36.78 6.57 18.19
N HIS A 228 36.69 7.75 17.60
CA HIS A 228 36.45 9.00 18.32
C HIS A 228 35.04 9.15 18.89
N ASP A 229 34.07 8.36 18.43
CA ASP A 229 32.67 8.38 18.86
C ASP A 229 32.18 6.99 19.28
N ASN A 230 31.33 6.95 20.30
CA ASN A 230 30.74 5.73 20.88
C ASN A 230 29.20 5.72 20.75
N TYR A 231 28.61 6.74 20.12
CA TYR A 231 27.19 6.82 19.77
C TYR A 231 26.21 6.65 20.95
N GLY A 232 26.65 7.00 22.17
CA GLY A 232 25.86 6.83 23.39
C GLY A 232 25.94 5.43 24.04
N SER A 233 26.73 4.50 23.48
CA SER A 233 27.02 3.17 24.04
C SER A 233 28.01 3.23 25.22
N ASP A 234 27.95 2.29 26.15
CA ASP A 234 28.92 2.13 27.23
C ASP A 234 30.18 1.33 26.79
N HIS A 235 30.12 0.73 25.60
CA HIS A 235 31.28 0.27 24.85
C HIS A 235 31.90 1.39 24.01
N ARG A 236 33.21 1.28 23.77
CA ARG A 236 33.98 2.13 22.86
C ARG A 236 34.11 1.44 21.51
N ALA A 237 33.92 2.18 20.44
CA ALA A 237 33.99 1.60 19.11
C ALA A 237 35.45 1.33 18.71
N THR A 238 35.68 0.20 18.06
CA THR A 238 37.01 -0.20 17.56
C THR A 238 37.06 0.02 16.05
N TYR A 239 37.98 0.87 15.59
CA TYR A 239 38.25 1.09 14.16
C TYR A 239 39.46 0.26 13.73
N SER A 240 39.32 -0.44 12.61
CA SER A 240 40.43 -1.13 11.94
C SER A 240 40.47 -0.82 10.44
N GLU A 241 41.68 -0.62 9.94
CA GLU A 241 41.96 -0.35 8.53
C GLU A 241 42.91 -1.41 7.98
N TRP A 242 42.53 -1.99 6.85
CA TRP A 242 43.21 -3.14 6.27
C TRP A 242 43.70 -2.80 4.86
N SER A 243 44.92 -3.23 4.53
CA SER A 243 45.54 -3.10 3.20
C SER A 243 44.85 -4.04 2.20
N LEU A 244 43.62 -3.69 1.85
CA LEU A 244 42.75 -4.48 0.98
C LEU A 244 41.97 -3.54 0.07
N ARG A 245 42.21 -3.66 -1.24
CA ARG A 245 41.51 -2.89 -2.26
C ARG A 245 40.24 -3.63 -2.68
N MET A 246 39.10 -3.03 -2.36
CA MET A 246 37.79 -3.58 -2.72
C MET A 246 37.23 -2.91 -3.98
N PRO A 247 36.64 -3.68 -4.92
CA PRO A 247 35.88 -3.11 -6.02
C PRO A 247 34.74 -2.22 -5.51
N ARG A 248 34.70 -0.97 -5.99
CA ARG A 248 33.68 0.02 -5.61
C ARG A 248 32.74 0.28 -6.78
N ASN A 249 31.47 0.49 -6.44
CA ASN A 249 30.43 0.87 -7.37
C ASN A 249 30.55 2.37 -7.71
N PRO A 250 30.23 2.76 -8.95
CA PRO A 250 30.12 4.18 -9.30
C PRO A 250 29.02 4.85 -8.49
N ASP A 251 29.17 6.15 -8.25
CA ASP A 251 28.16 6.94 -7.55
C ASP A 251 26.83 6.89 -8.31
N THR A 252 25.74 6.63 -7.58
CA THR A 252 24.41 6.62 -8.18
C THR A 252 24.03 8.01 -8.66
N LYS A 253 23.59 8.13 -9.92
CA LYS A 253 23.06 9.40 -10.45
C LYS A 253 21.97 9.95 -9.51
N PRO A 254 22.07 11.23 -9.10
CA PRO A 254 21.05 11.85 -8.27
C PRO A 254 19.72 11.95 -9.01
N ARG A 255 18.60 11.95 -8.26
CA ARG A 255 17.26 12.08 -8.85
C ARG A 255 17.00 13.54 -9.22
N LYS A 256 16.19 13.82 -10.24
CA LYS A 256 15.77 15.18 -10.61
C LYS A 256 14.66 15.72 -9.69
N ALA A 257 14.69 17.02 -9.42
CA ALA A 257 13.69 17.73 -8.64
C ALA A 257 12.59 18.34 -9.55
N TYR A 258 11.77 17.48 -10.16
CA TYR A 258 10.71 17.87 -11.12
C TYR A 258 9.71 18.92 -10.61
N GLU A 259 9.58 19.10 -9.30
CA GLU A 259 8.72 20.13 -8.69
C GLU A 259 9.25 21.56 -8.89
N ARG A 260 10.53 21.71 -9.28
CA ARG A 260 11.20 23.00 -9.53
C ARG A 260 11.40 23.30 -11.01
N ALA A 261 10.77 22.52 -11.89
CA ALA A 261 10.95 22.65 -13.33
C ALA A 261 10.05 23.75 -13.91
N ASP A 262 10.60 24.57 -14.80
CA ASP A 262 9.86 25.46 -15.68
C ASP A 262 9.45 24.71 -16.94
N TRP A 263 8.23 24.16 -16.93
CA TRP A 263 7.75 23.29 -18.01
C TRP A 263 7.44 24.03 -19.31
N GLU A 264 7.11 25.32 -19.25
CA GLU A 264 6.85 26.15 -20.43
C GLU A 264 8.16 26.36 -21.21
N LYS A 265 9.21 26.84 -20.52
CA LYS A 265 10.53 27.01 -21.13
C LYS A 265 11.07 25.71 -21.71
N ILE A 266 11.01 24.62 -20.94
CA ILE A 266 11.47 23.29 -21.39
C ILE A 266 10.67 22.83 -22.63
N GLY A 267 9.36 23.07 -22.64
CA GLY A 267 8.49 22.73 -23.77
C GLY A 267 8.89 23.45 -25.05
N TRP A 268 9.13 24.76 -24.97
CA TRP A 268 9.59 25.57 -26.11
C TRP A 268 11.00 25.21 -26.59
N ASP A 269 11.95 24.98 -25.68
CA ASP A 269 13.31 24.55 -26.01
C ASP A 269 13.29 23.22 -26.81
N ILE A 270 12.49 22.25 -26.35
CA ILE A 270 12.33 20.95 -27.05
C ILE A 270 11.65 21.17 -28.40
N TRP A 271 10.53 21.89 -28.44
CA TRP A 271 9.80 22.17 -29.67
C TRP A 271 10.69 22.86 -30.73
N GLY A 272 11.48 23.84 -30.32
CA GLY A 272 12.46 24.52 -31.18
C GLY A 272 13.53 23.58 -31.72
N SER A 273 14.10 22.72 -30.86
CA SER A 273 15.12 21.74 -31.27
C SER A 273 14.59 20.67 -32.25
N MET A 274 13.28 20.43 -32.26
CA MET A 274 12.65 19.49 -33.17
C MET A 274 12.49 20.06 -34.59
N ARG A 275 12.57 21.38 -34.81
CA ARG A 275 12.38 22.02 -36.12
C ARG A 275 13.60 21.91 -37.07
N PRO A 276 13.37 21.92 -38.41
CA PRO A 276 12.07 21.66 -39.05
C PRO A 276 11.62 20.22 -38.76
N TRP A 277 10.31 20.01 -38.63
CA TRP A 277 9.75 18.70 -38.34
C TRP A 277 8.76 18.30 -39.42
N GLU A 278 8.92 17.08 -39.92
CA GLU A 278 8.07 16.44 -40.91
C GLU A 278 7.47 15.15 -40.35
N THR A 279 6.32 14.75 -40.88
CA THR A 279 5.66 13.51 -40.42
C THR A 279 6.43 12.31 -40.96
N PRO A 280 6.88 11.37 -40.11
CA PRO A 280 7.62 10.21 -40.58
C PRO A 280 6.74 9.33 -41.48
N ASP A 281 7.31 8.91 -42.61
CA ASP A 281 6.67 8.12 -43.66
C ASP A 281 7.38 6.78 -43.92
N THR A 282 8.59 6.59 -43.36
CA THR A 282 9.39 5.38 -43.44
C THR A 282 9.82 4.92 -42.05
N ILE A 283 10.26 3.66 -41.95
CA ILE A 283 10.73 3.08 -40.68
C ILE A 283 11.97 3.83 -40.15
N GLU A 284 12.86 4.20 -41.07
CA GLU A 284 14.12 4.89 -40.80
C GLU A 284 13.87 6.31 -40.29
N THR A 285 13.00 7.08 -40.97
CA THR A 285 12.66 8.45 -40.54
C THR A 285 11.90 8.45 -39.21
N LEU A 286 11.07 7.42 -38.96
CA LEU A 286 10.35 7.24 -37.70
C LEU A 286 11.32 6.97 -36.53
N ASP A 287 12.25 6.03 -36.68
CA ASP A 287 13.25 5.77 -35.64
C ASP A 287 14.12 7.00 -35.37
N ALA A 288 14.62 7.68 -36.41
CA ALA A 288 15.41 8.90 -36.26
C ALA A 288 14.63 10.01 -35.51
N THR A 289 13.35 10.18 -35.82
CA THR A 289 12.48 11.17 -35.16
C THR A 289 12.26 10.82 -33.68
N VAL A 290 12.03 9.55 -33.36
CA VAL A 290 11.88 9.08 -31.97
C VAL A 290 13.17 9.29 -31.19
N GLU A 291 14.32 8.99 -31.80
CA GLU A 291 15.63 9.21 -31.18
C GLU A 291 15.90 10.69 -30.90
N LYS A 292 15.65 11.56 -31.90
CA LYS A 292 15.77 13.01 -31.76
C LYS A 292 14.91 13.55 -30.62
N LEU A 293 13.64 13.11 -30.54
CA LEU A 293 12.71 13.54 -29.49
C LEU A 293 13.17 13.12 -28.09
N ILE A 294 13.60 11.87 -27.93
CA ILE A 294 14.11 11.37 -26.64
C ILE A 294 15.36 12.14 -26.21
N LEU A 295 16.31 12.34 -27.13
CA LEU A 295 17.56 13.05 -26.86
C LEU A 295 17.33 14.53 -26.51
N ALA A 296 16.49 15.23 -27.28
CA ALA A 296 16.13 16.62 -27.03
C ALA A 296 15.47 16.78 -25.65
N THR A 297 14.53 15.87 -25.32
CA THR A 297 13.84 15.88 -24.04
C THR A 297 14.79 15.62 -22.87
N ALA A 298 15.67 14.62 -22.99
CA ALA A 298 16.65 14.31 -21.95
C ALA A 298 17.63 15.47 -21.73
N THR A 299 18.13 16.08 -22.81
CA THR A 299 19.05 17.21 -22.76
C THR A 299 18.42 18.43 -22.09
N ALA A 300 17.20 18.80 -22.46
CA ALA A 300 16.50 19.93 -21.84
C ALA A 300 16.24 19.68 -20.34
N ILE A 301 15.86 18.47 -19.95
CA ILE A 301 15.68 18.11 -18.54
C ILE A 301 16.99 18.17 -17.76
N ASP A 302 18.08 17.70 -18.35
CA ASP A 302 19.38 17.72 -17.68
C ASP A 302 19.92 19.14 -17.51
N LYS A 303 19.67 20.01 -18.48
CA LYS A 303 20.00 21.44 -18.47
C LYS A 303 19.18 22.24 -17.46
N ASP A 304 17.85 22.12 -17.48
CA ASP A 304 16.95 23.05 -16.79
C ASP A 304 16.40 22.53 -15.46
N ILE A 305 16.52 21.22 -15.15
CA ILE A 305 16.00 20.66 -13.89
C ILE A 305 17.13 20.31 -12.92
N PRO A 306 17.18 20.93 -11.72
CA PRO A 306 18.21 20.64 -10.73
C PRO A 306 18.05 19.24 -10.12
N ASN A 307 19.15 18.70 -9.63
CA ASN A 307 19.17 17.46 -8.88
C ASN A 307 18.55 17.65 -7.48
N LEU A 308 17.76 16.67 -7.06
CA LEU A 308 17.20 16.56 -5.72
C LEU A 308 18.34 16.29 -4.74
N GLN A 309 18.50 17.19 -3.77
CA GLN A 309 19.44 17.00 -2.67
C GLN A 309 18.83 16.03 -1.64
N PRO A 310 19.34 14.79 -1.49
CA PRO A 310 18.85 13.88 -0.46
C PRO A 310 19.18 14.43 0.93
N SER A 311 18.37 14.06 1.93
CA SER A 311 18.72 14.35 3.32
C SER A 311 20.06 13.68 3.65
N PRO A 312 20.97 14.36 4.36
CA PRO A 312 22.22 13.73 4.80
C PRO A 312 21.98 12.56 5.78
N TYR A 313 20.80 12.50 6.39
CA TYR A 313 20.46 11.50 7.41
C TYR A 313 19.55 10.38 6.86
N ALA A 314 19.71 9.16 7.38
CA ALA A 314 18.85 8.00 7.11
C ALA A 314 17.37 8.25 7.34
N LYS A 315 17.08 9.04 8.38
CA LYS A 315 15.72 9.34 8.84
C LYS A 315 15.46 10.82 8.61
N ARG A 316 14.39 11.11 7.86
CA ARG A 316 13.94 12.47 7.56
C ARG A 316 13.59 13.31 8.80
N TRP A 317 13.37 12.66 9.94
CA TRP A 317 13.09 13.32 11.22
C TRP A 317 14.35 13.60 12.05
N PHE A 318 15.52 13.08 11.66
CA PHE A 318 16.77 13.38 12.34
C PHE A 318 17.26 14.76 11.88
N THR A 319 17.52 15.66 12.82
CA THR A 319 17.85 17.07 12.54
C THR A 319 19.30 17.38 12.93
N PRO A 320 19.89 18.45 12.37
CA PRO A 320 21.21 18.92 12.80
C PRO A 320 21.28 19.19 14.31
N ASP A 321 20.22 19.74 14.91
CA ASP A 321 20.11 19.97 16.36
C ASP A 321 20.26 18.68 17.18
N LEU A 322 19.63 17.57 16.74
CA LEU A 322 19.80 16.27 17.40
C LEU A 322 21.25 15.76 17.33
N LYS A 323 21.99 16.09 16.26
CA LYS A 323 23.43 15.77 16.15
C LYS A 323 24.27 16.64 17.09
N THR A 324 23.94 17.92 17.24
CA THR A 324 24.60 18.82 18.21
C THR A 324 24.43 18.31 19.64
N GLN A 325 23.20 17.96 20.03
CA GLN A 325 22.90 17.37 21.33
C GLN A 325 23.65 16.04 21.56
N GLN A 326 23.73 15.18 20.54
CA GLN A 326 24.53 13.95 20.59
C GLN A 326 26.01 14.26 20.89
N LYS A 327 26.60 15.22 20.17
CA LYS A 327 28.01 15.62 20.38
C LYS A 327 28.24 16.12 21.81
N ALA A 328 27.31 16.89 22.38
CA ALA A 328 27.39 17.36 23.76
C ALA A 328 27.34 16.21 24.79
N VAL A 329 26.49 15.21 24.57
CA VAL A 329 26.45 13.98 25.40
C VAL A 329 27.79 13.24 25.33
N ASN A 330 28.38 13.14 24.14
CA ASN A 330 29.68 12.47 23.95
C ASN A 330 30.85 13.23 24.58
N GLN A 331 30.86 14.56 24.52
CA GLN A 331 31.89 15.39 25.16
C GLN A 331 31.85 15.27 26.68
N THR A 332 30.65 15.39 27.28
CA THR A 332 30.48 15.26 28.74
C THR A 332 30.84 13.87 29.25
N ARG A 333 30.52 12.83 28.47
CA ARG A 333 30.97 11.47 28.75
C ARG A 333 32.50 11.35 28.73
N ARG A 334 33.19 11.90 27.73
CA ARG A 334 34.67 11.84 27.66
C ARG A 334 35.30 12.49 28.89
N LYS A 335 34.85 13.69 29.25
CA LYS A 335 35.28 14.37 30.49
C LYS A 335 35.04 13.52 31.73
N TRP A 336 33.87 12.90 31.84
CA TRP A 336 33.55 11.99 32.95
C TRP A 336 34.49 10.78 33.00
N GLN A 337 34.77 10.14 31.86
CA GLN A 337 35.66 8.98 31.77
C GLN A 337 37.11 9.34 32.11
N GLU A 338 37.60 10.46 31.61
CA GLU A 338 38.93 11.01 31.94
C GLU A 338 39.04 11.32 33.43
N SER A 339 37.99 11.93 34.02
CA SER A 339 37.95 12.20 35.46
C SER A 339 37.93 10.92 36.29
N CYS A 340 37.17 9.91 35.88
CA CYS A 340 37.19 8.59 36.53
C CYS A 340 38.59 7.97 36.53
N ALA A 341 39.32 8.09 35.42
CA ALA A 341 40.67 7.54 35.29
C ALA A 341 41.70 8.29 36.14
N ARG A 342 41.53 9.61 36.30
CA ARG A 342 42.48 10.49 37.01
C ARG A 342 42.22 10.60 38.52
N ALA A 343 40.97 10.82 38.91
CA ALA A 343 40.57 11.18 40.28
C ALA A 343 39.80 10.06 41.01
N GLY A 344 39.50 8.96 40.32
CA GLY A 344 38.71 7.86 40.86
C GLY A 344 37.20 8.16 40.84
N ARG A 345 36.40 7.11 41.05
CA ARG A 345 34.93 7.18 40.90
C ARG A 345 34.21 7.95 42.01
N ASP A 346 34.82 8.00 43.19
CA ASP A 346 34.18 8.50 44.41
C ASP A 346 34.40 10.00 44.61
N ASP A 347 35.27 10.60 43.80
CA ASP A 347 35.55 12.03 43.70
C ASP A 347 34.28 12.86 43.39
N PRO A 348 34.00 13.94 44.16
CA PRO A 348 32.83 14.79 43.97
C PRO A 348 32.69 15.37 42.56
N TYR A 349 33.80 15.76 41.93
CA TYR A 349 33.79 16.33 40.58
C TYR A 349 33.42 15.27 39.53
N THR A 350 33.92 14.05 39.69
CA THR A 350 33.60 12.90 38.85
C THR A 350 32.12 12.50 38.97
N LYS A 351 31.52 12.59 40.16
CA LYS A 351 30.07 12.38 40.37
C LYS A 351 29.21 13.43 39.65
N LEU A 352 29.60 14.70 39.72
CA LEU A 352 28.90 15.79 39.02
C LEU A 352 28.90 15.60 37.50
N LEU A 353 30.05 15.21 36.92
CA LEU A 353 30.15 14.93 35.48
C LEU A 353 29.29 13.74 35.05
N SER A 354 29.14 12.72 35.90
CA SER A 354 28.23 11.57 35.68
C SER A 354 26.76 12.01 35.62
N GLU A 355 26.34 12.89 36.53
CA GLU A 355 24.97 13.43 36.58
C GLU A 355 24.66 14.30 35.37
N ASP A 356 25.56 15.23 35.01
CA ASP A 356 25.43 16.08 33.81
C ASP A 356 25.31 15.24 32.53
N MET A 357 26.15 14.20 32.38
CA MET A 357 26.09 13.27 31.25
C MET A 357 24.75 12.52 31.21
N ARG A 358 24.26 12.01 32.36
CA ARG A 358 22.96 11.32 32.45
C ARG A 358 21.80 12.25 32.10
N GLN A 359 21.83 13.51 32.55
CA GLN A 359 20.81 14.51 32.25
C GLN A 359 20.79 14.84 30.74
N LYS A 360 21.94 15.18 30.14
CA LYS A 360 22.03 15.47 28.71
C LYS A 360 21.60 14.28 27.84
N ARG A 361 21.95 13.04 28.23
CA ARG A 361 21.48 11.82 27.55
C ARG A 361 19.96 11.68 27.60
N ARG A 362 19.33 11.93 28.74
CA ARG A 362 17.86 11.90 28.89
C ARG A 362 17.20 12.96 28.01
N THR A 363 17.72 14.19 28.03
CA THR A 363 17.21 15.30 27.20
C THR A 363 17.29 14.97 25.71
N TRP A 364 18.45 14.49 25.24
CA TRP A 364 18.64 14.09 23.85
C TRP A 364 17.68 12.95 23.43
N THR A 365 17.51 11.93 24.29
CA THR A 365 16.57 10.83 24.02
C THR A 365 15.12 11.32 23.89
N ARG A 366 14.70 12.27 24.74
CA ARG A 366 13.38 12.91 24.65
C ARG A 366 13.23 13.75 23.38
N ALA A 367 14.28 14.48 22.98
CA ALA A 367 14.28 15.29 21.76
C ALA A 367 14.11 14.42 20.50
N ILE A 368 14.77 13.25 20.44
CA ILE A 368 14.59 12.25 19.36
C ILE A 368 13.12 11.84 19.23
N GLU A 369 12.48 11.46 20.35
CA GLU A 369 11.08 11.02 20.31
C GLU A 369 10.12 12.16 19.94
N LYS A 370 10.40 13.40 20.37
CA LYS A 370 9.64 14.60 19.97
C LYS A 370 9.74 14.87 18.47
N ALA A 371 10.96 14.90 17.92
CA ALA A 371 11.21 15.16 16.50
C ALA A 371 10.54 14.10 15.60
N LYS A 372 10.67 12.82 15.98
CA LYS A 372 10.02 11.71 15.30
C LYS A 372 8.50 11.81 15.31
N THR A 373 7.91 12.19 16.45
CA THR A 373 6.46 12.40 16.59
C THR A 373 5.97 13.55 15.70
N ALA A 374 6.66 14.68 15.75
CA ALA A 374 6.33 15.85 14.93
C ALA A 374 6.40 15.53 13.42
N HIS A 375 7.43 14.81 12.98
CA HIS A 375 7.55 14.39 11.60
C HIS A 375 6.42 13.48 11.13
N TRP A 376 6.05 12.46 11.93
CA TRP A 376 4.95 11.57 11.59
C TRP A 376 3.61 12.31 11.56
N LYS A 377 3.39 13.24 12.50
CA LYS A 377 2.21 14.11 12.50
C LYS A 377 2.15 14.93 11.21
N GLN A 378 3.22 15.65 10.87
CA GLN A 378 3.28 16.45 9.63
C GLN A 378 3.13 15.60 8.37
N PHE A 379 3.74 14.41 8.33
CA PHE A 379 3.66 13.49 7.20
C PHE A 379 2.22 13.01 6.97
N LEU A 380 1.51 12.66 8.04
CA LEU A 380 0.14 12.16 7.99
C LEU A 380 -0.89 13.27 7.84
N ASP A 381 -0.68 14.45 8.42
CA ASP A 381 -1.57 15.60 8.25
C ASP A 381 -1.51 16.12 6.80
N ARG A 382 -0.35 15.98 6.13
CA ARG A 382 -0.20 16.22 4.69
C ARG A 382 -0.57 14.99 3.83
N ALA A 383 -1.03 13.90 4.41
CA ALA A 383 -1.36 12.67 3.70
C ALA A 383 -2.82 12.64 3.26
N GLY A 384 -3.09 12.95 1.98
CA GLY A 384 -4.33 12.52 1.33
C GLY A 384 -4.40 10.98 1.15
N GLU A 385 -5.50 10.48 0.60
CA GLU A 385 -5.86 9.03 0.52
C GLU A 385 -4.78 8.11 -0.10
N GLY A 386 -3.78 8.62 -0.83
CA GLY A 386 -2.66 7.81 -1.36
C GLY A 386 -1.41 7.69 -0.47
N ARG A 387 -1.21 8.59 0.50
CA ARG A 387 0.05 8.66 1.29
C ARG A 387 0.01 7.81 2.58
N LEU A 388 -1.18 7.39 3.03
CA LEU A 388 -1.34 6.45 4.14
C LEU A 388 -0.76 5.06 3.82
N TRP A 389 -0.89 4.60 2.58
CA TRP A 389 -0.23 3.36 2.12
C TRP A 389 1.30 3.48 2.15
N LYS A 390 1.82 4.68 1.88
CA LYS A 390 3.25 4.98 2.02
C LYS A 390 3.70 4.92 3.49
N ALA A 391 2.85 5.36 4.42
CA ALA A 391 3.06 5.15 5.86
C ALA A 391 3.15 3.65 6.19
N ALA A 392 2.15 2.87 5.76
CA ALA A 392 2.10 1.43 5.98
C ALA A 392 3.27 0.66 5.36
N THR A 393 3.80 1.10 4.21
CA THR A 393 4.99 0.49 3.60
C THR A 393 6.29 0.82 4.32
N TYR A 394 6.39 1.96 5.04
CA TYR A 394 7.50 2.21 5.95
C TYR A 394 7.47 1.33 7.20
N MET A 395 6.28 0.78 7.51
CA MET A 395 6.03 -0.05 8.69
C MET A 395 6.22 -1.53 8.41
N ARG A 396 6.03 -1.99 7.17
CA ARG A 396 6.38 -3.37 6.84
C ARG A 396 7.86 -3.58 7.16
N PRO A 397 8.24 -4.65 7.88
CA PRO A 397 9.65 -5.02 7.94
C PRO A 397 10.09 -5.15 6.49
N ARG A 398 10.95 -4.21 6.06
CA ARG A 398 11.73 -4.46 4.86
C ARG A 398 12.58 -5.63 5.29
N GLU A 399 12.24 -6.83 4.80
CA GLU A 399 13.25 -7.86 4.64
C GLU A 399 14.43 -7.12 4.05
N SER A 400 15.51 -7.03 4.83
CA SER A 400 16.73 -6.42 4.35
C SER A 400 17.04 -7.23 3.13
N TRP A 401 16.80 -6.66 1.95
CA TRP A 401 17.09 -7.28 0.67
C TRP A 401 18.59 -7.54 0.73
N SER A 402 18.96 -8.72 1.20
CA SER A 402 20.31 -9.22 1.06
C SER A 402 20.58 -9.23 -0.44
N SER A 403 21.85 -9.05 -0.79
CA SER A 403 22.26 -9.29 -2.17
C SER A 403 21.75 -10.64 -2.66
N VAL A 404 21.63 -10.79 -3.97
CA VAL A 404 21.34 -12.10 -4.57
C VAL A 404 22.40 -13.07 -4.07
N PRO A 405 22.00 -14.15 -3.34
CA PRO A 405 22.96 -15.11 -2.81
C PRO A 405 23.63 -15.87 -3.95
N ALA A 406 24.52 -16.82 -3.63
CA ALA A 406 24.98 -17.75 -4.63
C ALA A 406 23.77 -18.50 -5.24
N LEU A 407 23.72 -18.61 -6.56
CA LEU A 407 22.64 -19.32 -7.25
C LEU A 407 23.04 -20.78 -7.49
N LYS A 408 22.09 -21.70 -7.33
CA LYS A 408 22.29 -23.12 -7.64
C LYS A 408 21.74 -23.41 -9.03
N VAL A 409 22.59 -23.82 -9.95
CA VAL A 409 22.25 -24.21 -11.33
C VAL A 409 22.93 -25.54 -11.60
N ASP A 410 22.17 -26.60 -11.93
CA ASP A 410 22.68 -27.93 -12.29
C ASP A 410 23.80 -28.46 -11.37
N ASN A 411 23.53 -28.46 -10.06
CA ASN A 411 24.47 -28.82 -8.97
C ASN A 411 25.73 -27.94 -8.82
N ARG A 412 25.87 -26.86 -9.60
CA ARG A 412 26.94 -25.87 -9.45
C ARG A 412 26.46 -24.63 -8.69
N SER A 413 27.36 -24.05 -7.90
CA SER A 413 27.11 -22.80 -7.16
C SER A 413 27.71 -21.61 -7.90
N VAL A 414 26.84 -20.80 -8.50
CA VAL A 414 27.17 -19.60 -9.27
C VAL A 414 27.31 -18.39 -8.34
N THR A 415 28.45 -17.71 -8.37
CA THR A 415 28.76 -16.63 -7.42
C THR A 415 29.08 -15.29 -8.08
N GLY A 416 29.61 -15.28 -9.30
CA GLY A 416 29.88 -14.06 -10.06
C GLY A 416 28.59 -13.40 -10.53
N ASN A 417 28.56 -12.05 -10.55
CA ASN A 417 27.35 -11.34 -10.99
C ASN A 417 27.06 -11.54 -12.49
N GLN A 418 28.08 -11.70 -13.33
CA GLN A 418 27.93 -12.06 -14.76
C GLN A 418 27.24 -13.42 -14.92
N GLU A 419 27.81 -14.46 -14.32
CA GLU A 419 27.24 -15.83 -14.37
C GLU A 419 25.82 -15.89 -13.76
N LYS A 420 25.57 -15.11 -12.68
CA LYS A 420 24.22 -15.00 -12.10
C LYS A 420 23.24 -14.35 -13.07
N ALA A 421 23.69 -13.36 -13.84
CA ALA A 421 22.88 -12.71 -14.87
C ALA A 421 22.48 -13.73 -15.94
N GLU A 422 23.42 -14.54 -16.43
CA GLU A 422 23.17 -15.64 -17.37
C GLU A 422 22.18 -16.66 -16.81
N ALA A 423 22.41 -17.16 -15.59
CA ALA A 423 21.49 -18.09 -14.92
C ALA A 423 20.05 -17.54 -14.78
N PHE A 424 19.92 -16.23 -14.50
CA PHE A 424 18.61 -15.58 -14.49
C PHE A 424 18.01 -15.49 -15.90
N MET A 425 18.80 -15.12 -16.90
CA MET A 425 18.33 -15.02 -18.29
C MET A 425 17.82 -16.37 -18.80
N ASP A 426 18.57 -17.45 -18.60
CA ASP A 426 18.16 -18.81 -18.99
C ASP A 426 16.88 -19.25 -18.29
N THR A 427 16.74 -18.88 -17.00
CA THR A 427 15.53 -19.20 -16.24
C THR A 427 14.32 -18.38 -16.66
N PHE A 428 14.52 -17.10 -16.99
CA PHE A 428 13.44 -16.16 -17.32
C PHE A 428 12.99 -16.25 -18.77
N PHE A 429 13.91 -16.58 -19.69
CA PHE A 429 13.68 -16.72 -21.12
C PHE A 429 14.20 -18.08 -21.62
N PRO A 430 13.64 -19.20 -21.14
CA PRO A 430 14.12 -20.51 -21.56
C PRO A 430 13.80 -20.75 -23.04
N THR A 431 14.58 -21.61 -23.68
CA THR A 431 14.31 -22.06 -25.06
C THR A 431 12.93 -22.70 -25.11
N MET A 432 12.04 -22.11 -25.91
CA MET A 432 10.67 -22.62 -26.08
C MET A 432 10.64 -23.69 -27.18
N ALA A 433 9.71 -24.63 -27.06
CA ALA A 433 9.42 -25.57 -28.13
C ALA A 433 9.05 -24.82 -29.43
N PRO A 434 9.42 -25.35 -30.61
CA PRO A 434 8.99 -24.77 -31.87
C PRO A 434 7.46 -24.73 -31.94
N ALA A 435 6.91 -23.73 -32.65
CA ALA A 435 5.48 -23.67 -32.88
C ALA A 435 5.04 -24.94 -33.62
N GLN A 436 3.99 -25.61 -33.12
CA GLN A 436 3.36 -26.69 -33.85
C GLN A 436 2.62 -26.12 -35.06
N GLU A 437 2.64 -26.83 -36.19
CA GLU A 437 1.82 -26.50 -37.35
C GLU A 437 0.34 -26.65 -36.97
N GLU A 438 -0.35 -25.53 -36.76
CA GLU A 438 -1.78 -25.50 -36.50
C GLU A 438 -2.55 -25.49 -37.84
N THR A 439 -3.60 -26.32 -37.95
CA THR A 439 -4.48 -26.36 -39.13
C THR A 439 -5.06 -24.97 -39.46
N PRO A 440 -5.19 -24.59 -40.75
CA PRO A 440 -5.71 -23.28 -41.13
C PRO A 440 -7.09 -23.03 -40.56
N ILE A 441 -7.20 -22.02 -39.69
CA ILE A 441 -8.48 -21.56 -39.17
C ILE A 441 -9.21 -20.79 -40.28
N ARG A 442 -10.52 -20.97 -40.42
CA ARG A 442 -11.36 -20.17 -41.32
C ARG A 442 -11.18 -18.69 -40.97
N ILE A 443 -10.60 -17.91 -41.88
CA ILE A 443 -10.26 -16.50 -41.65
C ILE A 443 -11.56 -15.67 -41.68
N PRO A 444 -11.99 -15.07 -40.55
CA PRO A 444 -13.14 -14.17 -40.55
C PRO A 444 -12.77 -12.83 -41.22
N ALA A 445 -13.79 -12.05 -41.59
CA ALA A 445 -13.58 -10.68 -42.07
C ALA A 445 -12.89 -9.82 -41.00
N GLU A 446 -12.02 -8.90 -41.43
CA GLU A 446 -11.33 -7.98 -40.51
C GLU A 446 -12.32 -7.01 -39.86
N LEU A 447 -12.15 -6.80 -38.55
CA LEU A 447 -12.94 -5.83 -37.80
C LEU A 447 -12.59 -4.39 -38.23
N PRO A 448 -13.49 -3.40 -38.05
CA PRO A 448 -13.19 -2.01 -38.37
C PRO A 448 -12.00 -1.45 -37.58
N TRP A 449 -11.09 -0.76 -38.26
CA TRP A 449 -9.96 -0.04 -37.65
C TRP A 449 -10.04 1.46 -37.95
N GLN A 450 -9.87 2.29 -36.92
CA GLN A 450 -9.98 3.75 -37.02
C GLN A 450 -8.60 4.42 -36.90
N PRO A 451 -8.35 5.59 -37.52
CA PRO A 451 -7.12 6.34 -37.31
C PRO A 451 -6.92 6.73 -35.84
N ILE A 452 -5.66 6.93 -35.41
CA ILE A 452 -5.38 7.46 -34.06
C ILE A 452 -5.78 8.92 -33.99
N THR A 453 -6.41 9.30 -32.87
CA THR A 453 -6.76 10.69 -32.59
C THR A 453 -5.93 11.23 -31.43
N GLU A 454 -5.61 12.53 -31.46
CA GLU A 454 -4.88 13.20 -30.37
C GLU A 454 -5.62 13.05 -29.02
N LEU A 455 -6.95 13.13 -29.05
CA LEU A 455 -7.79 12.99 -27.86
C LEU A 455 -7.71 11.59 -27.24
N GLU A 456 -7.61 10.54 -28.05
CA GLU A 456 -7.40 9.17 -27.58
C GLU A 456 -6.05 9.01 -26.86
N VAL A 457 -4.98 9.59 -27.42
CA VAL A 457 -3.64 9.58 -26.82
C VAL A 457 -3.65 10.37 -25.52
N TYR A 458 -4.25 11.57 -25.51
CA TYR A 458 -4.37 12.41 -24.31
C TYR A 458 -5.11 11.70 -23.17
N ARG A 459 -6.24 11.02 -23.47
CA ARG A 459 -6.98 10.23 -22.47
C ARG A 459 -6.13 9.11 -21.88
N SER A 460 -5.35 8.43 -22.72
CA SER A 460 -4.42 7.37 -22.29
C SER A 460 -3.30 7.94 -21.42
N LEU A 461 -2.77 9.11 -21.78
CA LEU A 461 -1.75 9.82 -21.02
C LEU A 461 -2.28 10.22 -19.64
N GLN A 462 -3.46 10.82 -19.55
CA GLN A 462 -4.06 11.21 -18.28
C GLN A 462 -4.30 10.01 -17.35
N ALA A 463 -4.72 8.87 -17.90
CA ALA A 463 -4.92 7.63 -17.15
C ALA A 463 -3.59 6.99 -16.66
N ALA A 464 -2.47 7.24 -17.34
CA ALA A 464 -1.17 6.69 -16.97
C ALA A 464 -0.67 7.25 -15.62
N LYS A 465 0.02 6.43 -14.84
CA LYS A 465 0.60 6.84 -13.54
C LYS A 465 1.87 7.67 -13.76
N SER A 466 1.92 8.89 -13.23
CA SER A 466 3.06 9.79 -13.41
C SER A 466 4.36 9.31 -12.73
N SER A 467 4.26 8.46 -11.70
CA SER A 467 5.36 8.05 -10.83
C SER A 467 5.99 6.69 -11.18
N THR A 468 5.66 6.11 -12.34
CA THR A 468 6.27 4.85 -12.78
C THR A 468 7.76 5.03 -13.05
N ALA A 469 8.57 4.06 -12.65
CA ALA A 469 9.99 4.06 -12.96
C ALA A 469 10.19 4.05 -14.49
N PRO A 470 11.07 4.91 -15.03
CA PRO A 470 11.34 4.97 -16.47
C PRO A 470 12.19 3.80 -16.94
N GLY A 471 12.28 3.65 -18.26
CA GLY A 471 13.22 2.73 -18.92
C GLY A 471 14.64 3.28 -18.92
N GLU A 472 15.42 2.89 -19.92
CA GLU A 472 16.84 3.29 -20.06
C GLU A 472 17.03 4.79 -20.36
N ASP A 473 16.01 5.42 -20.95
CA ASP A 473 15.98 6.86 -21.25
C ASP A 473 15.90 7.76 -20.01
N GLY A 474 15.50 7.21 -18.85
CA GLY A 474 15.37 7.98 -17.62
C GLY A 474 14.20 8.97 -17.60
N LEU A 475 13.31 8.93 -18.59
CA LEU A 475 12.19 9.86 -18.76
C LEU A 475 10.89 9.29 -18.15
N PRO A 476 10.45 9.71 -16.95
CA PRO A 476 9.16 9.28 -16.38
C PRO A 476 7.96 9.84 -17.14
N MET A 477 6.81 9.16 -17.02
CA MET A 477 5.52 9.55 -17.63
C MET A 477 5.06 10.96 -17.22
N LEU A 478 5.49 11.46 -16.06
CA LEU A 478 5.23 12.83 -15.62
C LEU A 478 5.67 13.88 -16.65
N ILE A 479 6.78 13.66 -17.34
CA ILE A 479 7.33 14.60 -18.32
C ILE A 479 6.36 14.76 -19.48
N TRP A 480 5.92 13.67 -20.09
CA TRP A 480 4.97 13.70 -21.21
C TRP A 480 3.64 14.35 -20.83
N LYS A 481 3.19 14.19 -19.58
CA LYS A 481 2.00 14.90 -19.07
C LYS A 481 2.18 16.41 -19.02
N ARG A 482 3.37 16.87 -18.65
CA ARG A 482 3.67 18.31 -18.51
C ARG A 482 3.96 18.96 -19.85
N LEU A 483 4.55 18.23 -20.79
CA LEU A 483 4.91 18.71 -22.13
C LEU A 483 3.80 18.51 -23.17
N TRP A 484 2.65 17.95 -22.79
CA TRP A 484 1.58 17.64 -23.74
C TRP A 484 1.10 18.85 -24.54
N GLY A 485 1.00 20.03 -23.92
CA GLY A 485 0.56 21.26 -24.58
C GLY A 485 1.45 21.69 -25.75
N HIS A 486 2.74 21.32 -25.75
CA HIS A 486 3.69 21.66 -26.81
C HIS A 486 3.93 20.50 -27.78
N LEU A 487 3.94 19.25 -27.27
CA LEU A 487 4.38 18.08 -28.03
C LEU A 487 3.22 17.13 -28.43
N GLY A 488 1.98 17.43 -28.04
CA GLY A 488 0.83 16.53 -28.23
C GLY A 488 0.58 16.16 -29.70
N ASN A 489 0.62 17.14 -30.61
CA ASN A 489 0.46 16.90 -32.04
C ASN A 489 1.60 16.04 -32.62
N LEU A 490 2.85 16.41 -32.30
CA LEU A 490 4.07 15.69 -32.70
C LEU A 490 4.02 14.22 -32.27
N ILE A 491 3.74 13.96 -30.98
CA ILE A 491 3.64 12.61 -30.42
C ILE A 491 2.52 11.82 -31.11
N THR A 492 1.38 12.45 -31.37
CA THR A 492 0.24 11.80 -32.04
C THR A 492 0.60 11.39 -33.47
N ARG A 493 1.31 12.24 -34.22
CA ARG A 493 1.75 11.89 -35.58
C ARG A 493 2.81 10.79 -35.60
N ILE A 494 3.75 10.78 -34.66
CA ILE A 494 4.71 9.68 -34.46
C ILE A 494 3.96 8.36 -34.20
N PHE A 495 2.92 8.40 -33.36
CA PHE A 495 2.12 7.22 -33.04
C PHE A 495 1.31 6.73 -34.24
N ALA A 496 0.69 7.63 -35.00
CA ALA A 496 -0.02 7.29 -36.23
C ALA A 496 0.93 6.61 -37.23
N ALA A 497 2.06 7.25 -37.55
CA ALA A 497 3.09 6.70 -38.44
C ALA A 497 3.58 5.31 -37.98
N SER A 498 3.83 5.13 -36.68
CA SER A 498 4.19 3.84 -36.10
C SER A 498 3.15 2.75 -36.39
N ILE A 499 1.87 3.03 -36.20
CA ILE A 499 0.79 2.06 -36.45
C ILE A 499 0.62 1.80 -37.95
N ASP A 500 0.61 2.84 -38.78
CA ASP A 500 0.36 2.74 -40.22
C ASP A 500 1.46 1.95 -40.93
N LEU A 501 2.72 2.17 -40.52
CA LEU A 501 3.88 1.38 -40.95
C LEU A 501 3.90 -0.04 -40.35
N GLY A 502 3.06 -0.32 -39.35
CA GLY A 502 3.06 -1.59 -38.62
C GLY A 502 4.36 -1.83 -37.84
N TYR A 503 5.04 -0.77 -37.41
CA TYR A 503 6.39 -0.81 -36.85
C TYR A 503 6.43 -0.21 -35.44
N HIS A 504 7.02 -0.95 -34.49
CA HIS A 504 7.29 -0.47 -33.13
C HIS A 504 8.76 0.01 -33.03
N PRO A 505 9.00 1.32 -32.85
CA PRO A 505 10.34 1.93 -32.85
C PRO A 505 11.39 1.18 -32.03
N ARG A 506 12.62 1.14 -32.55
CA ARG A 506 13.73 0.37 -31.98
C ARG A 506 14.07 0.80 -30.54
N LYS A 507 14.06 2.10 -30.25
CA LYS A 507 14.28 2.62 -28.88
C LYS A 507 13.20 2.17 -27.87
N TRP A 508 12.03 1.77 -28.34
CA TRP A 508 10.95 1.26 -27.48
C TRP A 508 10.99 -0.27 -27.32
N ARG A 509 11.93 -0.95 -28.00
CA ARG A 509 12.15 -2.41 -27.92
C ARG A 509 13.22 -2.84 -26.94
N SER A 510 13.92 -1.89 -26.31
CA SER A 510 14.91 -2.13 -25.25
C SER A 510 14.28 -2.07 -23.86
N ALA A 511 14.65 -3.02 -23.00
CA ALA A 511 14.16 -3.11 -21.63
C ALA A 511 15.28 -3.21 -20.60
N ARG A 512 15.16 -2.47 -19.49
CA ARG A 512 15.97 -2.74 -18.30
C ARG A 512 15.23 -3.71 -17.39
N LEU A 513 15.70 -4.96 -17.30
CA LEU A 513 15.12 -6.00 -16.45
C LEU A 513 15.62 -5.83 -15.02
N VAL A 514 14.72 -5.58 -14.09
CA VAL A 514 15.03 -5.53 -12.65
C VAL A 514 14.60 -6.82 -11.99
N VAL A 515 15.53 -7.50 -11.32
CA VAL A 515 15.27 -8.78 -10.65
C VAL A 515 14.69 -8.55 -9.25
N LEU A 516 13.47 -9.04 -9.01
CA LEU A 516 12.78 -8.92 -7.72
C LEU A 516 12.48 -10.30 -7.11
N ARG A 517 12.71 -10.47 -5.80
CA ARG A 517 12.34 -11.70 -5.08
C ARG A 517 10.83 -11.94 -5.09
N LYS A 518 10.40 -13.17 -5.36
CA LYS A 518 9.02 -13.63 -5.11
C LYS A 518 8.82 -13.75 -3.60
N PRO A 519 7.82 -13.09 -2.99
CA PRO A 519 7.61 -13.15 -1.55
C PRO A 519 7.37 -14.57 -1.03
N GLY A 520 7.95 -14.89 0.13
CA GLY A 520 7.64 -16.13 0.87
C GLY A 520 8.25 -17.42 0.29
N LYS A 521 9.26 -17.33 -0.59
CA LYS A 521 10.04 -18.50 -1.02
C LYS A 521 10.98 -18.94 0.09
N SER A 522 11.09 -20.25 0.29
CA SER A 522 11.95 -20.88 1.31
C SER A 522 13.44 -20.79 0.97
N ASP A 523 13.78 -20.88 -0.32
CA ASP A 523 15.14 -20.80 -0.81
C ASP A 523 15.27 -19.77 -1.95
N TYR A 524 16.10 -18.76 -1.75
CA TYR A 524 16.43 -17.72 -2.73
C TYR A 524 17.75 -17.98 -3.46
N SER A 525 18.38 -19.16 -3.29
CA SER A 525 19.46 -19.62 -4.16
C SER A 525 18.95 -20.16 -5.50
N ILE A 526 17.64 -20.35 -5.64
CA ILE A 526 17.01 -20.85 -6.87
C ILE A 526 16.61 -19.66 -7.75
N PRO A 527 17.09 -19.55 -9.01
CA PRO A 527 16.74 -18.43 -9.90
C PRO A 527 15.22 -18.25 -10.09
N GLY A 528 14.46 -19.34 -10.13
CA GLY A 528 13.00 -19.33 -10.23
C GLY A 528 12.27 -18.69 -9.04
N ALA A 529 12.96 -18.40 -7.93
CA ALA A 529 12.45 -17.65 -6.78
C ALA A 529 12.38 -16.13 -7.04
N TYR A 530 12.75 -15.66 -8.24
CA TYR A 530 12.75 -14.26 -8.63
C TYR A 530 11.82 -13.98 -9.82
N ARG A 531 11.49 -12.70 -10.03
CA ARG A 531 10.70 -12.18 -11.15
C ARG A 531 11.51 -11.12 -11.92
N PRO A 532 11.55 -11.19 -13.27
CA PRO A 532 12.09 -10.11 -14.08
C PRO A 532 11.04 -9.02 -14.28
N ILE A 533 11.31 -7.79 -13.86
CA ILE A 533 10.45 -6.64 -14.15
C ILE A 533 11.05 -5.81 -15.28
N SER A 534 10.37 -5.74 -16.42
CA SER A 534 10.80 -4.92 -17.55
C SER A 534 10.46 -3.45 -17.34
N LEU A 535 11.49 -2.62 -17.17
CA LEU A 535 11.37 -1.17 -17.25
C LEU A 535 11.52 -0.75 -18.71
N LEU A 536 10.42 -0.32 -19.32
CA LEU A 536 10.31 0.07 -20.73
C LEU A 536 10.27 1.58 -20.89
N ASN A 537 10.59 2.06 -22.09
CA ASN A 537 10.43 3.45 -22.50
C ASN A 537 9.01 3.95 -22.23
N THR A 538 8.86 5.10 -21.57
CA THR A 538 7.53 5.57 -21.13
C THR A 538 6.66 6.08 -22.28
N LEU A 539 7.26 6.63 -23.34
CA LEU A 539 6.54 7.05 -24.54
C LEU A 539 6.03 5.83 -25.33
N GLY A 540 6.87 4.81 -25.52
CA GLY A 540 6.45 3.53 -26.10
C GLY A 540 5.33 2.86 -25.30
N LYS A 541 5.42 2.87 -23.97
CA LYS A 541 4.33 2.39 -23.09
C LYS A 541 3.02 3.16 -23.25
N LEU A 542 3.08 4.44 -23.61
CA LEU A 542 1.89 5.23 -23.86
C LEU A 542 1.19 4.73 -25.14
N LEU A 543 1.93 4.46 -26.22
CA LEU A 543 1.37 3.85 -27.43
C LEU A 543 0.84 2.44 -27.16
N GLU A 544 1.58 1.62 -26.40
CA GLU A 544 1.11 0.31 -25.95
C GLU A 544 -0.22 0.41 -25.17
N ALA A 545 -0.40 1.46 -24.35
CA ALA A 545 -1.65 1.70 -23.63
C ALA A 545 -2.81 2.09 -24.55
N VAL A 546 -2.54 2.90 -25.58
CA VAL A 546 -3.52 3.23 -26.63
C VAL A 546 -3.98 1.96 -27.33
N MET A 547 -3.03 1.12 -27.78
CA MET A 547 -3.32 -0.16 -28.41
C MET A 547 -4.09 -1.12 -27.48
N ALA A 548 -3.71 -1.20 -26.22
CA ALA A 548 -4.40 -2.04 -25.24
C ALA A 548 -5.87 -1.63 -25.07
N ARG A 549 -6.17 -0.32 -25.06
CA ARG A 549 -7.54 0.19 -24.96
C ARG A 549 -8.36 -0.12 -26.20
N ARG A 550 -7.78 -0.01 -27.39
CA ARG A 550 -8.42 -0.40 -28.65
C ARG A 550 -8.77 -1.89 -28.67
N LEU A 551 -7.80 -2.75 -28.37
CA LEU A 551 -8.03 -4.19 -28.33
C LEU A 551 -9.03 -4.59 -27.23
N SER A 552 -8.99 -3.94 -26.06
CA SER A 552 -9.98 -4.18 -25.00
C SER A 552 -11.39 -3.77 -25.45
N TYR A 553 -11.52 -2.67 -26.20
CA TYR A 553 -12.80 -2.27 -26.80
C TYR A 553 -13.31 -3.31 -27.79
N LEU A 554 -12.47 -3.75 -28.73
CA LEU A 554 -12.84 -4.78 -29.70
C LEU A 554 -13.23 -6.09 -29.00
N ALA A 555 -12.48 -6.51 -27.99
CA ALA A 555 -12.73 -7.74 -27.25
C ALA A 555 -14.09 -7.76 -26.55
N GLU A 556 -14.46 -6.68 -25.86
CA GLU A 556 -15.74 -6.61 -25.15
C GLU A 556 -16.91 -6.30 -26.10
N HIS A 557 -16.72 -5.43 -27.09
CA HIS A 557 -17.79 -5.02 -28.00
C HIS A 557 -18.22 -6.15 -28.95
N TYR A 558 -17.27 -6.93 -29.46
CA TYR A 558 -17.53 -8.05 -30.37
C TYR A 558 -17.52 -9.42 -29.68
N GLY A 559 -17.35 -9.49 -28.35
CA GLY A 559 -17.37 -10.75 -27.59
C GLY A 559 -16.26 -11.73 -27.95
N LEU A 560 -15.03 -11.24 -28.15
CA LEU A 560 -13.92 -12.02 -28.71
C LEU A 560 -13.20 -12.94 -27.70
N LEU A 561 -13.52 -12.80 -26.41
CA LEU A 561 -12.90 -13.56 -25.32
C LEU A 561 -13.94 -14.33 -24.52
N PRO A 562 -13.63 -15.56 -24.06
CA PRO A 562 -14.56 -16.38 -23.27
C PRO A 562 -15.04 -15.66 -22.01
N ASP A 563 -16.30 -15.90 -21.63
CA ASP A 563 -16.87 -15.28 -20.44
C ASP A 563 -16.20 -15.72 -19.14
N THR A 564 -15.54 -16.87 -19.08
CA THR A 564 -14.82 -17.30 -17.89
C THR A 564 -13.35 -16.88 -17.85
N GLN A 565 -12.90 -16.09 -18.84
CA GLN A 565 -11.65 -15.35 -18.74
C GLN A 565 -11.90 -14.07 -17.94
N PHE A 566 -11.54 -14.05 -16.65
CA PHE A 566 -11.77 -12.90 -15.76
C PHE A 566 -10.55 -11.97 -15.68
N GLY A 567 -9.35 -12.45 -15.94
CA GLY A 567 -8.12 -11.70 -15.71
C GLY A 567 -7.96 -10.50 -16.64
N GLY A 568 -7.61 -9.34 -16.09
CA GLY A 568 -7.22 -8.16 -16.89
C GLY A 568 -8.36 -7.48 -17.66
N ARG A 569 -9.62 -7.88 -17.44
CA ARG A 569 -10.79 -7.36 -18.17
C ARG A 569 -11.64 -6.40 -17.32
N PRO A 570 -12.27 -5.39 -17.95
CA PRO A 570 -13.18 -4.47 -17.25
C PRO A 570 -14.37 -5.21 -16.61
N GLY A 571 -14.72 -4.84 -15.37
CA GLY A 571 -15.87 -5.42 -14.65
C GLY A 571 -15.72 -6.87 -14.18
N ARG A 572 -14.58 -7.49 -14.47
CA ARG A 572 -14.24 -8.86 -14.07
C ARG A 572 -13.33 -8.85 -12.83
N THR A 573 -13.62 -9.67 -11.84
CA THR A 573 -12.87 -9.71 -10.57
C THR A 573 -12.53 -11.13 -10.15
N THR A 574 -11.51 -11.28 -9.29
CA THR A 574 -11.15 -12.58 -8.70
C THR A 574 -12.29 -13.18 -7.88
N GLU A 575 -13.04 -12.37 -7.13
CA GLU A 575 -14.17 -12.83 -6.31
C GLU A 575 -15.29 -13.42 -7.19
N GLN A 576 -15.58 -12.85 -8.36
CA GLN A 576 -16.55 -13.44 -9.31
C GLN A 576 -16.09 -14.80 -9.87
N ALA A 577 -14.82 -14.95 -10.23
CA ALA A 577 -14.28 -16.22 -10.70
C ALA A 577 -14.42 -17.33 -9.63
N LEU A 578 -14.13 -16.98 -8.37
CA LEU A 578 -14.31 -17.88 -7.23
C LEU A 578 -15.79 -18.22 -6.97
N LEU A 579 -16.71 -17.25 -7.15
CA LEU A 579 -18.15 -17.49 -7.02
C LEU A 579 -18.68 -18.43 -8.10
N VAL A 580 -18.19 -18.35 -9.35
CA VAL A 580 -18.55 -19.30 -10.42
C VAL A 580 -18.11 -20.73 -10.06
N LEU A 581 -16.89 -20.91 -9.56
CA LEU A 581 -16.41 -22.21 -9.09
C LEU A 581 -17.22 -22.73 -7.89
N THR A 582 -17.45 -21.88 -6.89
CA THR A 582 -18.20 -22.26 -5.67
C THR A 582 -19.64 -22.64 -6.00
N ASN A 583 -20.25 -21.95 -6.96
CA ASN A 583 -21.57 -22.29 -7.48
C ASN A 583 -21.61 -23.66 -8.16
N ALA A 584 -20.55 -24.02 -8.91
CA ALA A 584 -20.43 -25.36 -9.50
C ALA A 584 -20.25 -26.44 -8.42
N ILE A 585 -19.47 -26.16 -7.37
CA ILE A 585 -19.28 -27.08 -6.23
C ILE A 585 -20.60 -27.29 -5.46
N ASP A 586 -21.31 -26.22 -5.09
CA ASP A 586 -22.64 -26.34 -4.46
C ASP A 586 -23.63 -27.11 -5.35
N ARG A 587 -23.56 -26.92 -6.68
CA ARG A 587 -24.38 -27.68 -7.64
C ARG A 587 -24.11 -29.16 -7.60
N ALA A 588 -22.86 -29.56 -7.71
CA ALA A 588 -22.49 -30.97 -7.68
C ALA A 588 -22.92 -31.61 -6.36
N TRP A 589 -22.60 -30.97 -5.22
CA TRP A 589 -22.92 -31.51 -3.90
C TRP A 589 -24.42 -31.64 -3.65
N TYR A 590 -25.22 -30.68 -4.10
CA TYR A 590 -26.69 -30.78 -4.03
C TYR A 590 -27.22 -31.99 -4.81
N GLY A 591 -26.57 -32.33 -5.93
CA GLY A 591 -26.87 -33.53 -6.72
C GLY A 591 -26.16 -34.80 -6.26
N GLN A 592 -25.57 -34.82 -5.05
CA GLN A 592 -24.77 -35.94 -4.51
C GLN A 592 -23.61 -36.36 -5.43
N ARG A 593 -22.99 -35.39 -6.11
CA ARG A 593 -21.82 -35.55 -6.96
C ARG A 593 -20.58 -34.93 -6.32
N VAL A 594 -19.42 -35.27 -6.85
CA VAL A 594 -18.13 -34.68 -6.45
C VAL A 594 -17.58 -33.79 -7.55
N VAL A 595 -16.75 -32.81 -7.17
CA VAL A 595 -16.02 -31.94 -8.09
C VAL A 595 -14.54 -32.25 -8.01
N THR A 596 -13.95 -32.62 -9.14
CA THR A 596 -12.50 -32.73 -9.30
C THR A 596 -11.98 -31.42 -9.87
N LEU A 597 -11.08 -30.76 -9.17
CA LEU A 597 -10.50 -29.47 -9.54
C LEU A 597 -9.01 -29.66 -9.85
N VAL A 598 -8.57 -29.17 -11.02
CA VAL A 598 -7.16 -29.09 -11.40
C VAL A 598 -6.82 -27.63 -11.65
N ALA A 599 -5.75 -27.16 -11.02
CA ALA A 599 -5.28 -25.78 -11.15
C ALA A 599 -3.83 -25.78 -11.63
N PHE A 600 -3.54 -24.90 -12.59
CA PHE A 600 -2.25 -24.75 -13.24
C PHE A 600 -1.74 -23.33 -13.03
N ASP A 601 -0.46 -23.22 -12.66
CA ASP A 601 0.29 -21.95 -12.68
C ASP A 601 1.34 -22.07 -13.80
N LEU A 602 1.17 -21.26 -14.86
CA LEU A 602 2.01 -21.33 -16.05
C LEU A 602 3.40 -20.72 -15.77
N LYS A 603 4.45 -21.56 -15.75
CA LYS A 603 5.83 -21.11 -15.58
C LYS A 603 6.22 -20.14 -16.70
N GLY A 604 6.50 -18.89 -16.35
CA GLY A 604 6.97 -17.88 -17.31
C GLY A 604 5.91 -17.46 -18.35
N ALA A 605 4.62 -17.50 -17.98
CA ALA A 605 3.47 -17.28 -18.87
C ALA A 605 3.65 -16.21 -19.96
N PHE A 606 4.00 -14.98 -19.60
CA PHE A 606 4.19 -13.89 -20.58
C PHE A 606 5.39 -14.11 -21.50
N ASN A 607 6.51 -14.58 -20.95
CA ASN A 607 7.75 -14.77 -21.70
C ASN A 607 7.65 -15.99 -22.64
N GLY A 608 6.77 -16.94 -22.34
CA GLY A 608 6.52 -18.13 -23.16
C GLY A 608 5.56 -17.94 -24.34
N VAL A 609 4.99 -16.74 -24.53
CA VAL A 609 4.06 -16.50 -25.65
C VAL A 609 4.82 -16.49 -26.97
N ASN A 610 4.47 -17.43 -27.85
CA ASN A 610 5.01 -17.49 -29.21
C ASN A 610 4.31 -16.46 -30.12
N LYS A 611 5.11 -15.70 -30.89
CA LYS A 611 4.62 -14.66 -31.81
C LYS A 611 3.70 -15.22 -32.90
N THR A 612 4.07 -16.33 -33.53
CA THR A 612 3.33 -16.95 -34.63
C THR A 612 1.99 -17.47 -34.14
N SER A 613 1.98 -18.23 -33.03
CA SER A 613 0.74 -18.73 -32.43
C SER A 613 -0.19 -17.59 -31.99
N LEU A 614 0.35 -16.51 -31.40
CA LEU A 614 -0.47 -15.35 -31.05
C LEU A 614 -1.10 -14.69 -32.29
N ASP A 615 -0.35 -14.51 -33.38
CA ASP A 615 -0.89 -13.92 -34.61
C ASP A 615 -2.03 -14.76 -35.21
N ILE A 616 -1.89 -16.10 -35.22
CA ILE A 616 -2.95 -17.02 -35.65
C ILE A 616 -4.23 -16.81 -34.82
N ARG A 617 -4.12 -16.74 -33.50
CA ARG A 617 -5.28 -16.50 -32.61
C ARG A 617 -5.88 -15.11 -32.82
N LEU A 618 -5.08 -14.07 -33.00
CA LEU A 618 -5.57 -12.72 -33.30
C LEU A 618 -6.31 -12.68 -34.64
N GLN A 619 -5.77 -13.33 -35.67
CA GLN A 619 -6.41 -13.46 -36.98
C GLN A 619 -7.73 -14.22 -36.90
N ALA A 620 -7.77 -15.33 -36.15
CA ALA A 620 -8.98 -16.12 -35.92
C ALA A 620 -10.10 -15.33 -35.21
N LYS A 621 -9.77 -14.28 -34.44
CA LYS A 621 -10.74 -13.38 -33.81
C LYS A 621 -11.03 -12.12 -34.66
N GLY A 622 -10.56 -12.04 -35.91
CA GLY A 622 -10.82 -10.93 -36.83
C GLY A 622 -10.02 -9.65 -36.55
N ILE A 623 -8.94 -9.73 -35.76
CA ILE A 623 -8.14 -8.54 -35.44
C ILE A 623 -7.45 -8.01 -36.71
N PRO A 624 -7.55 -6.68 -36.98
CA PRO A 624 -7.09 -6.11 -38.25
C PRO A 624 -5.60 -6.31 -38.52
N LYS A 625 -5.24 -6.50 -39.79
CA LYS A 625 -3.86 -6.75 -40.21
C LYS A 625 -2.90 -5.63 -39.80
N VAL A 626 -3.35 -4.38 -39.81
CA VAL A 626 -2.56 -3.21 -39.35
C VAL A 626 -2.13 -3.38 -37.89
N ALA A 627 -3.07 -3.72 -37.01
CA ALA A 627 -2.79 -3.96 -35.59
C ALA A 627 -1.89 -5.19 -35.38
N ARG A 628 -2.14 -6.27 -36.13
CA ARG A 628 -1.34 -7.50 -36.05
C ARG A 628 0.11 -7.30 -36.49
N ARG A 629 0.35 -6.57 -37.59
CA ARG A 629 1.71 -6.19 -38.03
C ARG A 629 2.45 -5.40 -36.96
N TRP A 630 1.79 -4.41 -36.36
CA TRP A 630 2.37 -3.63 -35.27
C TRP A 630 2.68 -4.49 -34.03
N ILE A 631 1.76 -5.38 -33.62
CA ILE A 631 1.98 -6.33 -32.50
C ILE A 631 3.16 -7.26 -32.79
N ALA A 632 3.26 -7.76 -34.03
CA ALA A 632 4.38 -8.56 -34.49
C ALA A 632 5.71 -7.79 -34.37
N SER A 633 5.75 -6.51 -34.73
CA SER A 633 6.93 -5.65 -34.53
C SER A 633 7.22 -5.40 -33.05
N PHE A 634 6.19 -5.21 -32.20
CA PHE A 634 6.33 -5.03 -30.75
C PHE A 634 7.01 -6.24 -30.07
N MET A 635 6.75 -7.46 -30.55
CA MET A 635 7.34 -8.69 -30.02
C MET A 635 8.74 -9.00 -30.60
N SER A 636 9.15 -8.37 -31.70
CA SER A 636 10.35 -8.76 -32.46
C SER A 636 11.56 -7.87 -32.19
N GLY A 637 12.76 -8.46 -32.24
CA GLY A 637 14.03 -7.72 -32.12
C GLY A 637 14.19 -7.02 -30.77
N ARG A 638 13.67 -7.61 -29.69
CA ARG A 638 13.79 -7.05 -28.35
C ARG A 638 15.16 -7.33 -27.76
N GLN A 639 15.62 -6.39 -26.95
CA GLN A 639 16.89 -6.49 -26.25
C GLN A 639 16.69 -6.10 -24.79
N ALA A 640 17.51 -6.63 -23.90
CA ALA A 640 17.42 -6.34 -22.49
C ALA A 640 18.78 -6.21 -21.81
N ARG A 641 18.83 -5.36 -20.79
CA ARG A 641 19.92 -5.35 -19.80
C ARG A 641 19.37 -5.82 -18.48
N ILE A 642 19.97 -6.85 -17.88
CA ILE A 642 19.53 -7.36 -16.58
C ILE A 642 20.29 -6.67 -15.44
N GLY A 643 19.54 -6.17 -14.47
CA GLY A 643 20.04 -5.44 -13.33
C GLY A 643 19.54 -6.03 -12.01
N PHE A 644 20.48 -6.29 -11.11
CA PHE A 644 20.22 -6.69 -9.72
C PHE A 644 21.33 -6.19 -8.82
N ASP A 645 21.00 -5.93 -7.55
CA ASP A 645 21.92 -5.33 -6.59
C ASP A 645 22.59 -4.04 -7.08
N ASP A 646 23.88 -4.09 -7.41
CA ASP A 646 24.71 -3.02 -8.00
C ASP A 646 25.16 -3.31 -9.44
N TYR A 647 24.85 -4.50 -9.94
CA TYR A 647 25.31 -4.96 -11.25
C TYR A 647 24.25 -4.71 -12.33
N CYS A 648 24.72 -4.40 -13.53
CA CYS A 648 23.93 -4.33 -14.75
C CYS A 648 24.73 -4.97 -15.87
N SER A 649 24.12 -5.91 -16.60
CA SER A 649 24.77 -6.54 -17.74
C SER A 649 24.93 -5.60 -18.93
N ASP A 650 25.69 -6.08 -19.90
CA ASP A 650 25.62 -5.58 -21.28
C ASP A 650 24.25 -5.89 -21.91
N VAL A 651 24.04 -5.39 -23.13
CA VAL A 651 22.80 -5.58 -23.89
C VAL A 651 22.74 -7.01 -24.40
N ILE A 652 21.67 -7.72 -24.04
CA ILE A 652 21.43 -9.12 -24.41
C ILE A 652 20.23 -9.16 -25.39
N PRO A 653 20.41 -9.68 -26.62
CA PRO A 653 19.30 -9.96 -27.51
C PRO A 653 18.38 -11.04 -26.93
N LEU A 654 17.07 -10.84 -27.04
CA LEU A 654 16.08 -11.82 -26.61
C LEU A 654 15.56 -12.57 -27.84
N GLY A 655 16.04 -13.81 -28.06
CA GLY A 655 15.60 -14.64 -29.18
C GLY A 655 14.08 -14.87 -29.19
N ASN A 656 13.50 -15.18 -28.03
CA ASN A 656 12.06 -15.14 -27.81
C ASN A 656 11.74 -14.31 -26.55
N ALA A 657 11.43 -13.03 -26.75
CA ALA A 657 11.09 -12.14 -25.64
C ALA A 657 9.68 -12.38 -25.07
N GLY A 658 8.82 -13.06 -25.83
CA GLY A 658 7.39 -13.15 -25.56
C GLY A 658 6.74 -11.77 -25.38
N LEU A 659 5.84 -11.68 -24.41
CA LEU A 659 5.18 -10.44 -24.00
C LEU A 659 5.95 -9.77 -22.86
N ALA A 660 6.30 -8.49 -23.04
CA ALA A 660 7.03 -7.76 -22.00
C ALA A 660 6.20 -7.58 -20.72
N GLN A 661 6.74 -8.02 -19.58
CA GLN A 661 6.06 -7.82 -18.28
C GLN A 661 5.96 -6.33 -17.97
N VAL A 662 4.83 -5.89 -17.40
CA VAL A 662 4.53 -4.48 -17.06
C VAL A 662 4.20 -3.57 -18.26
N SER A 663 4.23 -4.09 -19.50
CA SER A 663 3.54 -3.45 -20.62
C SER A 663 2.02 -3.47 -20.39
N PRO A 664 1.30 -2.35 -20.63
CA PRO A 664 -0.16 -2.32 -20.55
C PRO A 664 -0.84 -3.17 -21.64
N LEU A 665 -0.14 -3.50 -22.73
CA LEU A 665 -0.66 -4.31 -23.83
C LEU A 665 -0.59 -5.82 -23.56
N SER A 666 0.43 -6.27 -22.83
CA SER A 666 0.66 -7.69 -22.58
C SER A 666 -0.54 -8.44 -21.98
N PRO A 667 -1.31 -7.91 -20.99
CA PRO A 667 -2.43 -8.65 -20.41
C PRO A 667 -3.53 -9.01 -21.42
N ILE A 668 -3.92 -8.08 -22.31
CA ILE A 668 -4.95 -8.36 -23.31
C ILE A 668 -4.46 -9.32 -24.39
N LEU A 669 -3.19 -9.21 -24.81
CA LEU A 669 -2.58 -10.16 -25.74
C LEU A 669 -2.48 -11.57 -25.13
N PHE A 670 -2.15 -11.68 -23.84
CA PHE A 670 -2.13 -12.97 -23.15
C PHE A 670 -3.53 -13.58 -23.04
N ALA A 671 -4.56 -12.76 -22.81
CA ALA A 671 -5.95 -13.21 -22.81
C ALA A 671 -6.41 -13.73 -24.19
N PHE A 672 -5.94 -13.13 -25.29
CA PHE A 672 -6.16 -13.69 -26.63
C PHE A 672 -5.40 -14.99 -26.83
N PHE A 673 -4.13 -15.05 -26.41
CA PHE A 673 -3.29 -16.23 -26.54
C PHE A 673 -3.88 -17.46 -25.82
N ASN A 674 -4.36 -17.28 -24.59
CA ASN A 674 -4.93 -18.38 -23.81
C ASN A 674 -6.44 -18.59 -24.03
N SER A 675 -7.08 -17.82 -24.92
CA SER A 675 -8.55 -17.78 -25.03
C SER A 675 -9.13 -19.17 -25.26
N ASP A 676 -8.62 -19.92 -26.23
CA ASP A 676 -9.21 -21.20 -26.59
C ASP A 676 -8.95 -22.32 -25.54
N LEU A 677 -7.96 -22.14 -24.65
CA LEU A 677 -7.80 -23.01 -23.48
C LEU A 677 -8.94 -22.83 -22.47
N VAL A 678 -9.45 -21.60 -22.37
CA VAL A 678 -10.51 -21.17 -21.44
C VAL A 678 -11.89 -21.32 -22.05
N ASP A 679 -11.99 -21.31 -23.39
CA ASP A 679 -13.24 -21.38 -24.16
C ASP A 679 -13.91 -22.76 -24.07
N GLN A 680 -14.43 -23.06 -22.88
CA GLN A 680 -15.15 -24.28 -22.56
C GLN A 680 -16.45 -23.90 -21.84
N PRO A 681 -17.59 -24.51 -22.21
CA PRO A 681 -18.86 -24.19 -21.56
C PRO A 681 -18.83 -24.60 -20.09
N VAL A 682 -19.32 -23.71 -19.22
CA VAL A 682 -19.60 -24.05 -17.82
C VAL A 682 -20.99 -24.68 -17.77
N ASN A 683 -21.06 -26.00 -17.65
CA ASN A 683 -22.30 -26.75 -17.63
C ASN A 683 -22.28 -27.79 -16.50
N PHE A 684 -23.29 -28.68 -16.45
CA PHE A 684 -23.42 -29.70 -15.41
C PHE A 684 -22.37 -30.83 -15.46
N HIS A 685 -21.43 -30.78 -16.40
CA HIS A 685 -20.28 -31.69 -16.47
C HIS A 685 -18.98 -31.04 -15.98
N GLY A 686 -18.96 -29.74 -15.71
CA GLY A 686 -17.76 -29.00 -15.32
C GLY A 686 -17.59 -27.68 -16.05
N GLY A 687 -16.37 -27.13 -15.98
CA GLY A 687 -16.04 -25.86 -16.61
C GLY A 687 -14.56 -25.50 -16.45
N ALA A 688 -14.18 -24.37 -17.06
CA ALA A 688 -12.86 -23.79 -16.91
C ALA A 688 -12.97 -22.29 -16.65
N SER A 689 -12.00 -21.74 -15.93
CA SER A 689 -11.88 -20.32 -15.67
C SER A 689 -10.41 -19.93 -15.59
N ALA A 690 -10.11 -18.69 -15.96
CA ALA A 690 -8.77 -18.15 -15.88
C ALA A 690 -8.76 -16.74 -15.28
N PHE A 691 -7.66 -16.42 -14.61
CA PHE A 691 -7.32 -15.07 -14.21
C PHE A 691 -5.87 -14.79 -14.62
N ILE A 692 -5.70 -14.28 -15.84
CA ILE A 692 -4.38 -14.17 -16.47
C ILE A 692 -3.75 -15.57 -16.55
N ASP A 693 -2.68 -15.84 -15.80
CA ASP A 693 -1.90 -17.07 -15.80
C ASP A 693 -2.47 -18.15 -14.88
N ASP A 694 -3.28 -17.77 -13.88
CA ASP A 694 -3.98 -18.71 -13.01
C ASP A 694 -5.14 -19.37 -13.79
N TYR A 695 -4.92 -20.57 -14.30
CA TYR A 695 -5.95 -21.38 -14.97
C TYR A 695 -6.43 -22.50 -14.05
N PHE A 696 -7.74 -22.68 -13.96
CA PHE A 696 -8.31 -23.81 -13.24
C PHE A 696 -9.51 -24.40 -13.97
N ARG A 697 -9.56 -25.72 -13.97
CA ARG A 697 -10.59 -26.53 -14.61
C ARG A 697 -11.20 -27.46 -13.59
N TRP A 698 -12.50 -27.67 -13.68
CA TRP A 698 -13.19 -28.62 -12.84
C TRP A 698 -14.13 -29.51 -13.64
N ARG A 699 -14.37 -30.72 -13.12
CA ARG A 699 -15.32 -31.71 -13.67
C ARG A 699 -16.23 -32.21 -12.57
N GLU A 700 -17.49 -32.45 -12.92
CA GLU A 700 -18.48 -33.07 -12.04
C GLU A 700 -18.57 -34.56 -12.33
N GLU A 701 -18.40 -35.41 -11.31
CA GLU A 701 -18.43 -36.88 -11.44
C GLU A 701 -19.48 -37.50 -10.49
N LYS A 702 -20.08 -38.61 -10.92
CA LYS A 702 -20.94 -39.44 -10.05
C LYS A 702 -20.03 -40.29 -9.15
N GLY A 703 -20.13 -40.16 -7.83
CA GLY A 703 -19.42 -41.04 -6.91
C GLY A 703 -19.26 -40.53 -5.48
N THR A 704 -18.99 -41.47 -4.56
CA THR A 704 -18.42 -41.26 -3.22
C THR A 704 -16.95 -40.83 -3.36
N MET A 705 -16.39 -40.09 -2.38
CA MET A 705 -15.02 -39.54 -2.33
C MET A 705 -13.87 -40.57 -2.37
N SER A 706 -14.01 -41.70 -3.06
CA SER A 706 -13.17 -42.89 -2.92
C SER A 706 -11.99 -43.00 -3.90
N ARG A 707 -11.77 -42.06 -4.83
CA ARG A 707 -10.52 -42.02 -5.62
C ARG A 707 -9.50 -41.13 -4.90
N SER A 708 -8.56 -41.77 -4.20
CA SER A 708 -7.48 -41.12 -3.45
C SER A 708 -6.37 -40.54 -4.34
N TYR A 709 -6.44 -40.75 -5.67
CA TYR A 709 -5.49 -40.20 -6.64
C TYR A 709 -6.04 -40.18 -8.08
N HIS A 710 -5.49 -39.30 -8.91
CA HIS A 710 -5.67 -39.27 -10.37
C HIS A 710 -4.32 -39.31 -11.08
N THR A 711 -4.22 -40.00 -12.23
CA THR A 711 -2.98 -40.04 -13.02
C THR A 711 -3.09 -39.09 -14.22
N ILE A 712 -2.20 -38.09 -14.32
CA ILE A 712 -2.04 -37.24 -15.51
C ILE A 712 -0.62 -37.44 -16.02
N ASN A 713 -0.44 -37.84 -17.28
CA ASN A 713 0.87 -38.13 -17.89
C ASN A 713 1.77 -39.00 -16.98
N SER A 714 1.23 -40.13 -16.51
CA SER A 714 1.94 -41.07 -15.61
C SER A 714 2.31 -40.53 -14.22
N SER A 715 1.85 -39.32 -13.86
CA SER A 715 2.06 -38.72 -12.53
C SER A 715 0.82 -38.89 -11.65
N VAL A 716 0.98 -39.49 -10.47
CA VAL A 716 -0.08 -39.69 -9.47
C VAL A 716 -0.30 -38.38 -8.69
N ILE A 717 -1.52 -37.84 -8.75
CA ILE A 717 -1.92 -36.59 -8.10
C ILE A 717 -2.89 -36.92 -6.97
N THR A 718 -2.50 -36.64 -5.72
CA THR A 718 -3.35 -36.81 -4.53
C THR A 718 -4.14 -35.53 -4.22
N PRO A 719 -5.40 -35.62 -3.76
CA PRO A 719 -6.19 -34.46 -3.34
C PRO A 719 -5.51 -33.69 -2.19
N THR A 720 -5.31 -32.39 -2.37
CA THR A 720 -4.72 -31.48 -1.37
C THR A 720 -5.55 -30.21 -1.26
N THR A 721 -5.25 -29.34 -0.29
CA THR A 721 -5.85 -28.00 -0.24
C THR A 721 -5.34 -27.15 -1.40
N ALA A 722 -6.25 -26.48 -2.10
CA ALA A 722 -5.92 -25.70 -3.30
C ALA A 722 -6.00 -24.20 -2.99
N LYS A 723 -4.90 -23.47 -3.20
CA LYS A 723 -4.89 -22.01 -3.08
C LYS A 723 -5.17 -21.36 -4.44
N LEU A 724 -6.40 -20.88 -4.64
CA LEU A 724 -6.83 -20.21 -5.86
C LEU A 724 -7.08 -18.74 -5.62
N LEU A 725 -6.46 -17.87 -6.43
CA LEU A 725 -6.66 -16.42 -6.39
C LEU A 725 -6.52 -15.81 -4.98
N GLY A 726 -5.76 -16.45 -4.09
CA GLY A 726 -5.57 -16.00 -2.70
C GLY A 726 -6.57 -16.53 -1.67
N VAL A 727 -7.47 -17.44 -2.05
CA VAL A 727 -8.36 -18.19 -1.15
C VAL A 727 -7.94 -19.66 -1.10
N ILE A 728 -7.91 -20.25 0.09
CA ILE A 728 -7.57 -21.69 0.27
C ILE A 728 -8.87 -22.49 0.32
N PHE A 729 -9.04 -23.40 -0.63
CA PHE A 729 -10.16 -24.35 -0.73
C PHE A 729 -9.75 -25.65 -0.04
N ASP A 730 -10.49 -26.02 1.01
CA ASP A 730 -10.43 -27.36 1.61
C ASP A 730 -11.54 -28.26 1.06
N HIS A 731 -11.37 -29.58 1.21
CA HIS A 731 -12.22 -30.61 0.61
C HIS A 731 -13.71 -30.52 1.00
N GLU A 732 -14.01 -29.92 2.16
CA GLU A 732 -15.37 -29.77 2.69
C GLU A 732 -15.84 -28.31 2.72
N LEU A 733 -15.04 -27.37 2.17
CA LEU A 733 -15.27 -25.93 2.23
C LEU A 733 -15.63 -25.45 3.65
N ARG A 734 -14.88 -25.92 4.66
CA ARG A 734 -14.99 -25.44 6.05
C ARG A 734 -14.24 -24.13 6.28
N TRP A 735 -13.31 -23.78 5.41
CA TRP A 735 -12.52 -22.52 5.38
C TRP A 735 -11.61 -22.26 6.57
N LYS A 736 -11.36 -23.27 7.43
CA LYS A 736 -10.56 -23.13 8.66
C LYS A 736 -9.14 -22.64 8.36
N GLU A 737 -8.45 -23.28 7.41
CA GLU A 737 -7.07 -22.93 7.05
C GLU A 737 -6.98 -21.52 6.44
N HIS A 738 -7.92 -21.19 5.54
CA HIS A 738 -8.02 -19.87 4.92
C HIS A 738 -8.15 -18.75 5.97
N VAL A 739 -9.10 -18.91 6.90
CA VAL A 739 -9.35 -17.92 7.96
C VAL A 739 -8.14 -17.80 8.90
N GLN A 740 -7.50 -18.91 9.29
CA GLN A 740 -6.29 -18.87 10.10
C GLN A 740 -5.16 -18.12 9.40
N GLN A 741 -4.95 -18.32 8.10
CA GLN A 741 -3.95 -17.59 7.33
C GLN A 741 -4.29 -16.09 7.22
N ALA A 742 -5.57 -15.75 7.02
CA ALA A 742 -6.04 -14.36 7.00
C ALA A 742 -5.82 -13.68 8.36
N VAL A 743 -6.16 -14.34 9.47
CA VAL A 743 -5.92 -13.87 10.85
C VAL A 743 -4.44 -13.66 11.11
N LYS A 744 -3.57 -14.60 10.73
CA LYS A 744 -2.11 -14.49 10.89
C LYS A 744 -1.56 -13.27 10.14
N ARG A 745 -1.96 -13.08 8.88
CA ARG A 745 -1.57 -11.93 8.06
C ARG A 745 -2.08 -10.60 8.64
N ALA A 746 -3.36 -10.55 9.00
CA ALA A 746 -3.98 -9.36 9.58
C ALA A 746 -3.37 -8.99 10.94
N THR A 747 -3.06 -9.97 11.78
CA THR A 747 -2.37 -9.77 13.06
C THR A 747 -0.96 -9.22 12.86
N LYS A 748 -0.20 -9.73 11.88
CA LYS A 748 1.14 -9.19 11.55
C LYS A 748 1.06 -7.71 11.16
N VAL A 749 0.05 -7.32 10.38
CA VAL A 749 -0.19 -5.92 10.02
C VAL A 749 -0.68 -5.10 11.21
N ASN A 750 -1.51 -5.66 12.09
CA ASN A 750 -1.99 -4.95 13.28
C ASN A 750 -0.86 -4.69 14.30
N VAL A 751 0.03 -5.67 14.50
CA VAL A 751 1.26 -5.49 15.28
C VAL A 751 2.14 -4.40 14.66
N ALA A 752 2.17 -4.30 13.33
CA ALA A 752 2.84 -3.20 12.64
C ALA A 752 2.29 -1.85 13.05
N ILE A 753 0.98 -1.69 12.97
CA ILE A 753 0.29 -0.46 13.34
C ILE A 753 0.58 -0.08 14.80
N GLY A 754 0.65 -1.06 15.69
CA GLY A 754 1.09 -0.88 17.08
C GLY A 754 2.51 -0.33 17.26
N GLY A 755 3.36 -0.36 16.22
CA GLY A 755 4.68 0.24 16.21
C GLY A 755 4.70 1.77 16.09
N LEU A 756 3.59 2.36 15.64
CA LEU A 756 3.42 3.81 15.53
C LEU A 756 2.67 4.34 16.76
N ARG A 757 3.25 4.08 17.95
CA ARG A 757 2.58 4.38 19.22
C ARG A 757 2.26 5.87 19.43
N GLN A 758 2.89 6.76 18.68
CA GLN A 758 2.74 8.21 18.82
C GLN A 758 1.55 8.80 18.03
N LEU A 759 0.81 7.99 17.26
CA LEU A 759 -0.28 8.49 16.42
C LEU A 759 -1.58 8.74 17.19
N ARG A 760 -2.37 9.69 16.67
CA ARG A 760 -3.72 10.00 17.17
C ARG A 760 -4.70 8.84 16.87
N PRO A 761 -5.76 8.66 17.66
CA PRO A 761 -6.77 7.62 17.41
C PRO A 761 -7.37 7.65 16.00
N GLU A 762 -7.59 8.84 15.42
CA GLU A 762 -8.06 8.98 14.03
C GLU A 762 -7.12 8.35 13.01
N GLN A 763 -5.82 8.67 13.11
CA GLN A 763 -4.80 8.15 12.20
C GLN A 763 -4.66 6.63 12.35
N MET A 764 -4.74 6.12 13.59
CA MET A 764 -4.71 4.68 13.86
C MET A 764 -5.91 3.94 13.27
N ARG A 765 -7.12 4.53 13.33
CA ARG A 765 -8.32 3.97 12.68
C ARG A 765 -8.16 3.93 11.16
N GLN A 766 -7.74 5.03 10.55
CA GLN A 766 -7.51 5.07 9.10
C GLN A 766 -6.52 4.00 8.65
N LEU A 767 -5.43 3.78 9.39
CA LEU A 767 -4.46 2.71 9.11
C LEU A 767 -5.08 1.31 9.27
N TYR A 768 -5.90 1.09 10.29
CA TYR A 768 -6.61 -0.18 10.49
C TYR A 768 -7.58 -0.47 9.33
N GLU A 769 -8.42 0.50 8.97
CA GLU A 769 -9.38 0.43 7.87
C GLU A 769 -8.68 0.20 6.52
N ALA A 770 -7.53 0.83 6.28
CA ALA A 770 -6.80 0.71 5.02
C ALA A 770 -5.93 -0.56 4.91
N CYS A 771 -5.40 -1.09 6.02
CA CYS A 771 -4.35 -2.12 5.98
C CYS A 771 -4.76 -3.47 6.57
N VAL A 772 -5.66 -3.50 7.57
CA VAL A 772 -6.06 -4.73 8.27
C VAL A 772 -7.40 -5.23 7.75
N THR A 773 -8.38 -4.33 7.64
CA THR A 773 -9.74 -4.64 7.18
C THR A 773 -9.77 -5.37 5.82
N PRO A 774 -9.03 -4.94 4.78
CA PRO A 774 -9.04 -5.62 3.48
C PRO A 774 -8.51 -7.06 3.52
N VAL A 775 -7.58 -7.36 4.43
CA VAL A 775 -7.02 -8.72 4.59
C VAL A 775 -8.06 -9.67 5.17
N VAL A 776 -8.80 -9.20 6.18
CA VAL A 776 -9.87 -9.97 6.84
C VAL A 776 -11.07 -10.17 5.93
N GLN A 777 -11.36 -9.17 5.09
CA GLN A 777 -12.56 -9.15 4.27
C GLN A 777 -12.41 -9.86 2.93
N TYR A 778 -11.19 -10.07 2.42
CA TYR A 778 -10.98 -10.56 1.06
C TYR A 778 -11.80 -11.83 0.73
N ALA A 779 -12.55 -11.77 -0.38
CA ALA A 779 -13.41 -12.85 -0.87
C ALA A 779 -14.46 -13.38 0.13
N SER A 780 -14.85 -12.61 1.16
CA SER A 780 -15.77 -13.07 2.21
C SER A 780 -17.13 -13.55 1.70
N THR A 781 -17.60 -13.13 0.51
CA THR A 781 -18.84 -13.65 -0.08
C THR A 781 -18.75 -15.11 -0.52
N VAL A 782 -17.52 -15.63 -0.67
CA VAL A 782 -17.24 -17.02 -1.05
C VAL A 782 -17.24 -17.93 0.17
N TRP A 783 -16.66 -17.48 1.30
CA TRP A 783 -16.34 -18.35 2.43
C TRP A 783 -17.05 -18.03 3.76
N HIS A 784 -17.61 -16.83 3.93
CA HIS A 784 -18.23 -16.41 5.20
C HIS A 784 -19.76 -16.44 5.14
N ASP A 785 -20.37 -17.26 5.99
CA ASP A 785 -21.82 -17.30 6.20
C ASP A 785 -22.24 -16.22 7.23
N PRO A 786 -23.03 -15.20 6.83
CA PRO A 786 -23.40 -14.08 7.71
C PRO A 786 -24.41 -14.45 8.81
N LEU A 787 -25.05 -15.62 8.74
CA LEU A 787 -26.09 -16.05 9.67
C LEU A 787 -25.60 -17.09 10.68
N ARG A 788 -24.64 -17.95 10.30
CA ARG A 788 -24.28 -19.13 11.10
C ARG A 788 -22.82 -19.20 11.55
N ASP A 789 -21.90 -18.43 10.96
CA ASP A 789 -20.45 -18.60 11.16
C ASP A 789 -19.91 -17.99 12.48
N LYS A 790 -20.24 -18.59 13.62
CA LYS A 790 -19.78 -18.11 14.93
C LYS A 790 -18.27 -18.36 15.16
N THR A 791 -17.73 -19.45 14.63
CA THR A 791 -16.35 -19.90 14.91
C THR A 791 -15.30 -18.99 14.27
N HIS A 792 -15.43 -18.68 12.98
CA HIS A 792 -14.48 -17.78 12.32
C HIS A 792 -14.63 -16.35 12.85
N LEU A 793 -15.87 -15.90 13.10
CA LEU A 793 -16.12 -14.57 13.68
C LEU A 793 -15.38 -14.36 15.01
N ARG A 794 -15.31 -15.38 15.88
CA ARG A 794 -14.54 -15.29 17.14
C ARG A 794 -13.06 -14.99 16.90
N GLN A 795 -12.44 -15.64 15.91
CA GLN A 795 -11.03 -15.41 15.57
C GLN A 795 -10.81 -14.02 14.96
N LEU A 796 -11.68 -13.60 14.03
CA LEU A 796 -11.60 -12.30 13.39
C LEU A 796 -11.84 -11.14 14.37
N ARG A 797 -12.77 -11.32 15.34
CA ARG A 797 -13.05 -10.34 16.40
C ARG A 797 -11.83 -10.10 17.29
N THR A 798 -10.98 -11.10 17.52
CA THR A 798 -9.71 -10.92 18.26
C THR A 798 -8.76 -9.96 17.53
N VAL A 799 -8.69 -10.03 16.20
CA VAL A 799 -7.88 -9.09 15.39
C VAL A 799 -8.40 -7.66 15.55
N GLN A 800 -9.71 -7.45 15.44
CA GLN A 800 -10.33 -6.14 15.64
C GLN A 800 -10.13 -5.63 17.07
N ARG A 801 -10.44 -6.45 18.09
CA ARG A 801 -10.27 -6.10 19.51
C ARG A 801 -8.87 -5.59 19.82
N THR A 802 -7.84 -6.31 19.35
CA THR A 802 -6.45 -5.89 19.59
C THR A 802 -6.08 -4.59 18.87
N ALA A 803 -6.73 -4.26 17.75
CA ALA A 803 -6.57 -2.95 17.09
C ALA A 803 -7.27 -1.83 17.90
N LEU A 804 -8.50 -2.05 18.33
CA LEU A 804 -9.31 -1.06 19.05
C LEU A 804 -8.70 -0.70 20.41
N ILE A 805 -8.19 -1.69 21.14
CA ILE A 805 -7.41 -1.45 22.37
C ILE A 805 -6.24 -0.51 22.09
N ARG A 806 -5.57 -0.62 20.94
CA ARG A 806 -4.44 0.26 20.59
C ARG A 806 -4.88 1.65 20.13
N ILE A 807 -6.00 1.73 19.41
CA ILE A 807 -6.60 2.98 18.92
C ILE A 807 -7.00 3.86 20.10
N LEU A 808 -7.74 3.28 21.06
CA LEU A 808 -8.23 3.99 22.25
C LEU A 808 -7.23 3.97 23.42
N SER A 809 -6.17 3.18 23.31
CA SER A 809 -5.27 2.85 24.43
C SER A 809 -6.00 2.24 25.64
N ALA A 810 -7.12 1.56 25.41
CA ALA A 810 -8.01 1.04 26.46
C ALA A 810 -7.41 -0.07 27.32
N PHE A 811 -8.01 -0.32 28.49
CA PHE A 811 -7.71 -1.48 29.32
C PHE A 811 -8.12 -2.77 28.61
N ARG A 812 -7.39 -3.87 28.88
CA ARG A 812 -7.71 -5.19 28.30
C ARG A 812 -9.02 -5.79 28.82
N THR A 813 -9.55 -5.27 29.91
CA THR A 813 -10.83 -5.66 30.53
C THR A 813 -12.05 -4.99 29.89
N VAL A 814 -11.87 -3.91 29.10
CA VAL A 814 -12.98 -3.23 28.42
C VAL A 814 -13.64 -4.17 27.40
N ALA A 815 -14.96 -4.29 27.42
CA ALA A 815 -15.71 -5.13 26.48
C ALA A 815 -15.50 -4.69 25.02
N THR A 816 -15.49 -5.65 24.08
CA THR A 816 -15.24 -5.33 22.66
C THR A 816 -16.33 -4.43 22.06
N SER A 817 -17.60 -4.65 22.44
CA SER A 817 -18.73 -3.81 22.03
C SER A 817 -18.55 -2.34 22.46
N THR A 818 -18.09 -2.11 23.69
CA THR A 818 -17.72 -0.76 24.17
C THR A 818 -16.62 -0.14 23.32
N LEU A 819 -15.58 -0.91 22.99
CA LEU A 819 -14.48 -0.44 22.13
C LEU A 819 -14.95 -0.13 20.70
N ASP A 820 -15.84 -0.95 20.14
CA ASP A 820 -16.42 -0.75 18.80
C ASP A 820 -17.13 0.62 18.74
N VAL A 821 -17.94 0.91 19.76
CA VAL A 821 -18.75 2.14 19.85
C VAL A 821 -17.90 3.39 20.11
N GLU A 822 -16.98 3.34 21.08
CA GLU A 822 -16.08 4.47 21.42
C GLU A 822 -15.15 4.81 20.26
N ALA A 823 -14.62 3.79 19.57
CA ALA A 823 -13.80 4.00 18.38
C ALA A 823 -14.64 4.34 17.14
N TYR A 824 -15.97 4.28 17.19
CA TYR A 824 -16.86 4.38 16.03
C TYR A 824 -16.43 3.44 14.89
N MET A 825 -16.23 2.17 15.23
CA MET A 825 -15.81 1.10 14.34
C MET A 825 -16.88 0.00 14.32
N LEU A 826 -17.40 -0.30 13.14
CA LEU A 826 -18.45 -1.30 13.00
C LEU A 826 -17.96 -2.68 13.49
N PRO A 827 -18.77 -3.43 14.29
CA PRO A 827 -18.46 -4.79 14.69
C PRO A 827 -18.12 -5.69 13.50
N THR A 828 -17.24 -6.67 13.71
CA THR A 828 -16.69 -7.49 12.61
C THR A 828 -17.78 -8.21 11.80
N HIS A 829 -18.82 -8.75 12.46
CA HIS A 829 -19.91 -9.46 11.78
C HIS A 829 -20.77 -8.51 10.92
N LEU A 830 -21.14 -7.34 11.45
CA LEU A 830 -21.88 -6.32 10.68
C LEU A 830 -21.05 -5.79 9.50
N ARG A 831 -19.74 -5.65 9.68
CA ARG A 831 -18.81 -5.23 8.61
C ARG A 831 -18.66 -6.28 7.51
N LEU A 832 -18.70 -7.57 7.83
CA LEU A 832 -18.70 -8.64 6.83
C LEU A 832 -20.06 -8.73 6.12
N ARG A 833 -21.19 -8.59 6.86
CA ARG A 833 -22.54 -8.52 6.28
C ARG A 833 -22.69 -7.34 5.32
N GLN A 834 -22.27 -6.14 5.74
CA GLN A 834 -22.30 -4.95 4.88
C GLN A 834 -21.50 -5.16 3.59
N ARG A 835 -20.31 -5.78 3.68
CA ARG A 835 -19.49 -6.10 2.49
C ARG A 835 -20.20 -7.09 1.58
N ALA A 836 -20.80 -8.14 2.13
CA ALA A 836 -21.53 -9.13 1.35
C ALA A 836 -22.70 -8.47 0.60
N GLN A 837 -23.54 -7.70 1.29
CA GLN A 837 -24.67 -6.99 0.68
C GLN A 837 -24.23 -5.97 -0.39
N THR A 838 -23.15 -5.23 -0.13
CA THR A 838 -22.55 -4.27 -1.09
C THR A 838 -21.98 -4.97 -2.33
N THR A 839 -21.43 -6.18 -2.16
CA THR A 839 -20.90 -6.97 -3.26
C THR A 839 -22.05 -7.54 -4.10
N ILE A 840 -23.07 -8.12 -3.46
CA ILE A 840 -24.27 -8.66 -4.13
C ILE A 840 -24.97 -7.59 -4.97
N THR A 841 -25.26 -6.41 -4.39
CA THR A 841 -25.84 -5.28 -5.14
C THR A 841 -25.01 -4.92 -6.37
N GLN A 842 -23.68 -4.89 -6.27
CA GLN A 842 -22.79 -4.65 -7.41
C GLN A 842 -22.81 -5.80 -8.43
N LEU A 843 -23.01 -7.05 -8.02
CA LEU A 843 -23.16 -8.17 -8.95
C LEU A 843 -24.48 -8.08 -9.73
N HIS A 844 -25.54 -7.56 -9.11
CA HIS A 844 -26.84 -7.35 -9.75
C HIS A 844 -26.83 -6.26 -10.81
N THR A 845 -25.91 -5.29 -10.75
CA THR A 845 -25.81 -4.25 -11.78
C THR A 845 -25.10 -4.72 -13.06
N LEU A 846 -24.52 -5.92 -13.10
CA LEU A 846 -23.76 -6.38 -14.26
C LEU A 846 -24.68 -6.77 -15.43
N PRO A 847 -24.20 -6.68 -16.69
CA PRO A 847 -24.97 -7.06 -17.86
C PRO A 847 -25.55 -8.47 -17.78
N ARG A 848 -26.74 -8.70 -18.35
CA ARG A 848 -27.45 -9.99 -18.29
C ARG A 848 -26.65 -11.17 -18.86
N LYS A 849 -25.75 -10.91 -19.82
CA LYS A 849 -24.87 -11.92 -20.44
C LYS A 849 -23.69 -12.32 -19.53
N HIS A 850 -23.43 -11.59 -18.45
CA HIS A 850 -22.28 -11.87 -17.57
C HIS A 850 -22.46 -13.22 -16.83
N PRO A 851 -21.42 -14.07 -16.68
CA PRO A 851 -21.53 -15.42 -16.12
C PRO A 851 -22.02 -15.45 -14.66
N ILE A 852 -21.86 -14.35 -13.93
CA ILE A 852 -22.39 -14.25 -12.57
C ILE A 852 -23.92 -14.28 -12.50
N ARG A 853 -24.62 -14.00 -13.61
CA ARG A 853 -26.09 -13.96 -13.62
C ARG A 853 -26.67 -15.31 -13.25
N GLU A 854 -26.12 -16.40 -13.78
CA GLU A 854 -26.54 -17.76 -13.39
C GLU A 854 -26.27 -18.06 -11.91
N VAL A 855 -25.13 -17.59 -11.40
CA VAL A 855 -24.74 -17.77 -10.00
C VAL A 855 -25.73 -17.08 -9.07
N LEU A 856 -26.16 -15.85 -9.40
CA LEU A 856 -27.17 -15.11 -8.64
C LEU A 856 -28.55 -15.79 -8.70
N LEU A 857 -28.98 -16.25 -9.88
CA LEU A 857 -30.25 -16.96 -10.05
C LEU A 857 -30.28 -18.26 -9.23
N ARG A 858 -29.18 -19.02 -9.21
CA ARG A 858 -29.06 -20.21 -8.36
C ARG A 858 -29.06 -19.86 -6.88
N ALA A 859 -28.31 -18.82 -6.48
CA ALA A 859 -28.29 -18.37 -5.10
C ALA A 859 -29.68 -17.97 -4.60
N ARG A 860 -30.48 -17.32 -5.45
CA ARG A 860 -31.90 -17.01 -5.16
C ARG A 860 -32.73 -18.26 -4.98
N ARG A 861 -32.64 -19.27 -5.87
CA ARG A 861 -33.33 -20.55 -5.67
C ARG A 861 -32.90 -21.27 -4.38
N ARG A 862 -31.61 -21.23 -4.06
CA ARG A 862 -31.07 -21.87 -2.84
C ARG A 862 -31.44 -21.14 -1.55
N ARG A 863 -31.72 -19.82 -1.62
CA ARG A 863 -32.18 -19.00 -0.50
C ARG A 863 -33.43 -19.58 0.15
N ASP A 864 -34.38 -20.04 -0.67
CA ASP A 864 -35.71 -20.47 -0.21
C ASP A 864 -35.74 -21.97 0.16
N ASN A 865 -34.69 -22.73 -0.18
CA ASN A 865 -34.58 -24.15 0.13
C ASN A 865 -34.03 -24.39 1.55
N VAL A 866 -34.90 -24.80 2.47
CA VAL A 866 -34.55 -25.22 3.84
C VAL A 866 -34.24 -26.72 3.84
N GLY A 867 -33.01 -27.14 4.17
CA GLY A 867 -32.69 -28.56 4.43
C GLY A 867 -31.39 -29.15 3.87
N SER A 868 -30.63 -28.43 3.04
CA SER A 868 -29.34 -28.93 2.54
C SER A 868 -28.19 -28.72 3.55
N HIS A 869 -27.35 -29.75 3.75
CA HIS A 869 -26.14 -29.69 4.58
C HIS A 869 -25.03 -28.81 3.97
N ALA A 870 -24.98 -28.67 2.64
CA ALA A 870 -23.98 -27.85 1.95
C ALA A 870 -24.32 -26.36 2.04
N ARG A 871 -23.37 -25.57 2.54
CA ARG A 871 -23.51 -24.12 2.77
C ARG A 871 -23.14 -23.36 1.50
N PHE A 872 -24.03 -22.48 1.04
CA PHE A 872 -23.72 -21.53 -0.03
C PHE A 872 -23.79 -20.09 0.50
N PRO A 873 -22.65 -19.51 0.93
CA PRO A 873 -22.62 -18.21 1.63
C PRO A 873 -23.31 -17.06 0.88
N LEU A 874 -23.26 -17.07 -0.46
CA LEU A 874 -23.97 -16.09 -1.29
C LEU A 874 -25.49 -16.16 -1.10
N ALA A 875 -26.07 -17.36 -1.01
CA ALA A 875 -27.50 -17.56 -0.77
C ALA A 875 -27.89 -17.14 0.66
N GLU A 876 -27.06 -17.44 1.67
CA GLU A 876 -27.30 -17.01 3.05
C GLU A 876 -27.24 -15.48 3.19
N ALA A 877 -26.34 -14.82 2.45
CA ALA A 877 -26.29 -13.36 2.40
C ALA A 877 -27.56 -12.77 1.73
N LEU A 878 -28.12 -13.39 0.69
CA LEU A 878 -29.37 -12.96 0.07
C LEU A 878 -30.60 -13.04 1.00
N LYS A 879 -30.60 -13.93 2.00
CA LYS A 879 -31.65 -13.95 3.04
C LYS A 879 -31.70 -12.65 3.85
N THR A 880 -30.61 -11.90 3.85
CA THR A 880 -30.47 -10.66 4.64
C THR A 880 -30.86 -9.38 3.88
N MET A 881 -31.38 -9.51 2.66
CA MET A 881 -31.60 -8.41 1.72
C MET A 881 -33.04 -8.41 1.19
N ASN A 882 -33.49 -7.23 0.73
CA ASN A 882 -34.75 -7.08 0.02
C ASN A 882 -34.52 -7.39 -1.48
N LEU A 883 -35.21 -8.40 -2.02
CA LEU A 883 -35.02 -8.85 -3.41
C LEU A 883 -35.66 -7.93 -4.45
N GLU A 884 -36.79 -7.28 -4.12
CA GLU A 884 -37.49 -6.36 -5.05
C GLU A 884 -36.56 -5.20 -5.41
N ARG A 885 -35.93 -4.60 -4.38
CA ARG A 885 -34.95 -3.53 -4.57
C ARG A 885 -33.74 -3.95 -5.39
N LEU A 886 -33.39 -5.24 -5.42
CA LEU A 886 -32.29 -5.77 -6.22
C LEU A 886 -32.65 -6.02 -7.67
N ASP A 887 -33.91 -6.35 -7.94
CA ASP A 887 -34.41 -6.62 -9.30
C ASP A 887 -34.59 -5.32 -10.10
N ASP A 888 -34.88 -4.21 -9.41
CA ASP A 888 -35.05 -2.88 -9.99
C ASP A 888 -33.74 -2.10 -10.21
N LEU A 889 -32.58 -2.65 -9.83
CA LEU A 889 -31.32 -1.92 -9.93
C LEU A 889 -30.90 -1.62 -11.37
N GLU A 890 -30.28 -0.44 -11.54
CA GLU A 890 -29.63 -0.05 -12.79
C GLU A 890 -28.61 -1.09 -13.29
N MET A 891 -28.45 -1.12 -14.61
CA MET A 891 -27.38 -1.88 -15.26
C MET A 891 -26.17 -0.96 -15.51
N ILE A 892 -25.02 -1.36 -15.00
CA ILE A 892 -23.73 -0.71 -15.18
C ILE A 892 -22.88 -1.59 -16.10
N ASP A 893 -22.68 -1.12 -17.32
CA ASP A 893 -21.87 -1.81 -18.31
C ASP A 893 -20.39 -1.51 -18.08
N PRO A 894 -19.57 -2.51 -17.70
CA PRO A 894 -18.15 -2.32 -17.57
C PRO A 894 -17.41 -2.18 -18.90
N ALA A 895 -18.04 -2.46 -20.03
CA ALA A 895 -17.40 -2.41 -21.34
C ALA A 895 -16.81 -1.01 -21.60
N PRO A 896 -15.56 -0.94 -22.10
CA PRO A 896 -14.95 0.34 -22.39
C PRO A 896 -15.67 1.01 -23.56
N GLN A 897 -15.69 2.34 -23.54
CA GLN A 897 -16.22 3.14 -24.64
C GLN A 897 -15.21 3.19 -25.82
N PRO A 898 -15.66 3.44 -27.06
CA PRO A 898 -14.77 3.57 -28.21
C PRO A 898 -13.65 4.59 -27.92
N PRO A 899 -12.37 4.21 -27.96
CA PRO A 899 -11.26 5.10 -27.59
C PRO A 899 -11.20 6.39 -28.44
N TRP A 900 -11.48 6.26 -29.74
CA TRP A 900 -11.51 7.31 -30.76
C TRP A 900 -12.79 8.16 -30.75
N ARG A 901 -13.67 8.03 -29.74
CA ARG A 901 -14.91 8.82 -29.68
C ARG A 901 -14.62 10.32 -29.61
N ALA A 902 -15.31 11.10 -30.45
CA ALA A 902 -15.34 12.55 -30.41
C ALA A 902 -16.00 13.09 -29.11
N GLU A 903 -15.75 14.36 -28.81
CA GLU A 903 -16.43 15.04 -27.70
C GLU A 903 -17.89 15.33 -28.04
N ALA A 904 -18.78 15.04 -27.08
CA ALA A 904 -20.21 15.30 -27.22
C ALA A 904 -20.54 16.80 -27.05
N PHE A 905 -19.73 17.51 -26.27
CA PHE A 905 -19.87 18.94 -25.98
C PHE A 905 -18.68 19.69 -26.57
N SER A 906 -18.88 20.95 -26.97
CA SER A 906 -17.78 21.81 -27.44
C SER A 906 -16.86 22.22 -26.29
N LYS A 907 -17.45 22.44 -25.11
CA LYS A 907 -16.74 22.82 -23.89
C LYS A 907 -17.59 22.46 -22.66
N ILE A 908 -16.91 22.10 -21.56
CA ILE A 908 -17.53 21.94 -20.23
C ILE A 908 -16.75 22.84 -19.27
N ASP A 909 -17.35 23.97 -18.92
CA ASP A 909 -16.74 25.00 -18.09
C ASP A 909 -17.16 24.88 -16.63
N ILE A 910 -16.17 24.73 -15.75
CA ILE A 910 -16.36 24.70 -14.30
C ILE A 910 -15.43 25.75 -13.72
N ALA A 911 -15.98 26.91 -13.37
CA ALA A 911 -15.20 28.02 -12.84
C ALA A 911 -14.58 27.68 -11.48
N THR A 912 -13.49 28.37 -11.14
CA THR A 912 -12.76 28.16 -9.88
C THR A 912 -13.45 28.81 -8.68
N ASN A 913 -14.23 29.87 -8.90
CA ASN A 913 -14.96 30.59 -7.87
C ASN A 913 -16.32 31.11 -8.40
N ARG A 914 -17.14 31.63 -7.48
CA ARG A 914 -18.50 32.12 -7.74
C ARG A 914 -18.53 33.35 -8.65
N GLU A 915 -17.62 34.30 -8.46
CA GLU A 915 -17.55 35.56 -9.22
C GLU A 915 -17.30 35.31 -10.71
N ILE A 916 -16.28 34.50 -11.03
CA ILE A 916 -15.95 34.13 -12.42
C ILE A 916 -17.12 33.38 -13.07
N ALA A 917 -17.83 32.53 -12.31
CA ALA A 917 -18.98 31.80 -12.84
C ALA A 917 -20.15 32.73 -13.19
N MET A 918 -20.37 33.79 -12.42
CA MET A 918 -21.41 34.79 -12.70
C MET A 918 -21.05 35.62 -13.93
N GLU A 919 -19.81 36.10 -14.02
CA GLU A 919 -19.33 36.84 -15.20
C GLU A 919 -19.45 36.00 -16.49
N GLN A 920 -19.06 34.73 -16.43
CA GLN A 920 -19.21 33.81 -17.56
C GLN A 920 -20.68 33.51 -17.88
N ALA A 921 -21.57 33.49 -16.89
CA ALA A 921 -23.00 33.23 -17.12
C ALA A 921 -23.66 34.41 -17.85
N GLU A 922 -23.27 35.64 -17.51
CA GLU A 922 -23.72 36.85 -18.20
C GLU A 922 -23.20 36.86 -19.64
N ALA A 923 -21.89 36.58 -19.83
CA ALA A 923 -21.29 36.48 -21.15
C ALA A 923 -21.94 35.38 -22.02
N ALA A 924 -22.45 34.30 -21.44
CA ALA A 924 -23.10 33.23 -22.20
C ALA A 924 -24.36 33.70 -22.96
N ARG A 925 -25.06 34.74 -22.48
CA ARG A 925 -26.23 35.32 -23.16
C ARG A 925 -25.87 36.04 -24.45
N SER A 926 -24.67 36.63 -24.54
CA SER A 926 -24.18 37.29 -25.76
C SER A 926 -23.38 36.35 -26.68
N GLU A 927 -22.77 35.30 -26.13
CA GLU A 927 -21.96 34.32 -26.88
C GLU A 927 -22.77 33.19 -27.53
N SER A 928 -24.01 32.95 -27.08
CA SER A 928 -24.84 31.81 -27.52
C SER A 928 -26.16 32.26 -28.14
N ASP A 929 -26.61 31.58 -29.20
CA ASP A 929 -27.95 31.83 -29.79
C ASP A 929 -29.10 31.45 -28.84
N LEU A 930 -28.83 30.55 -27.87
CA LEU A 930 -29.81 30.09 -26.88
C LEU A 930 -29.11 29.73 -25.56
N VAL A 931 -29.71 30.13 -24.44
CA VAL A 931 -29.28 29.75 -23.09
C VAL A 931 -30.39 28.94 -22.42
N VAL A 932 -30.04 27.76 -21.91
CA VAL A 932 -30.98 26.86 -21.22
C VAL A 932 -30.50 26.63 -19.81
N TYR A 933 -31.37 26.80 -18.84
CA TYR A 933 -31.08 26.54 -17.43
C TYR A 933 -31.62 25.16 -17.06
N SER A 934 -30.86 24.41 -16.27
CA SER A 934 -31.29 23.10 -15.76
C SER A 934 -31.04 22.99 -14.27
N ASP A 935 -32.01 22.47 -13.54
CA ASP A 935 -31.90 22.25 -12.10
C ASP A 935 -32.70 21.02 -11.65
N ALA A 936 -32.46 20.58 -10.42
CA ALA A 936 -33.16 19.51 -9.75
C ALA A 936 -33.39 19.80 -8.27
N SER A 937 -34.62 19.54 -7.81
CA SER A 937 -35.04 19.93 -6.48
C SER A 937 -35.95 18.88 -5.85
N GLY A 938 -36.09 18.93 -4.52
CA GLY A 938 -36.86 17.97 -3.75
C GLY A 938 -38.03 18.58 -3.00
N ARG A 939 -39.17 17.90 -3.00
CA ARG A 939 -40.37 18.28 -2.24
C ARG A 939 -41.07 17.02 -1.72
N GLN A 940 -41.53 17.05 -0.46
CA GLN A 940 -42.29 15.94 0.16
C GLN A 940 -41.68 14.53 -0.06
N GLY A 941 -40.36 14.40 0.10
CA GLY A 941 -39.66 13.12 -0.03
C GLY A 941 -39.42 12.61 -1.46
N HIS A 942 -39.81 13.39 -2.48
CA HIS A 942 -39.58 13.11 -3.90
C HIS A 942 -38.64 14.14 -4.51
N LEU A 943 -38.04 13.78 -5.65
CA LEU A 943 -37.19 14.62 -6.47
C LEU A 943 -37.85 14.89 -7.82
N GLY A 944 -37.71 16.13 -8.29
CA GLY A 944 -38.06 16.56 -9.64
C GLY A 944 -36.84 17.18 -10.32
N ALA A 945 -36.87 17.22 -11.64
CA ALA A 945 -35.86 17.88 -12.47
C ALA A 945 -36.54 18.72 -13.55
N ALA A 946 -35.94 19.85 -13.89
CA ALA A 946 -36.50 20.76 -14.89
C ALA A 946 -35.43 21.45 -15.71
N ALA A 947 -35.86 21.93 -16.87
CA ALA A 947 -35.10 22.83 -17.72
C ALA A 947 -36.00 23.96 -18.23
N ALA A 948 -35.45 25.17 -18.31
CA ALA A 948 -36.19 26.38 -18.69
C ALA A 948 -35.37 27.28 -19.61
N VAL A 949 -36.09 27.96 -20.51
CA VAL A 949 -35.59 29.05 -21.34
C VAL A 949 -36.32 30.32 -20.94
N LEU A 950 -35.59 31.43 -20.85
CA LEU A 950 -36.13 32.76 -20.60
C LEU A 950 -36.06 33.61 -21.87
N ASP A 951 -36.97 34.56 -22.03
CA ASP A 951 -36.84 35.67 -22.98
C ASP A 951 -36.01 36.85 -22.40
N ASP A 952 -35.89 37.92 -23.18
CA ASP A 952 -35.17 39.14 -22.81
C ASP A 952 -35.82 39.88 -21.63
N GLU A 953 -37.13 39.69 -21.41
CA GLU A 953 -37.88 40.20 -20.25
C GLU A 953 -37.74 39.29 -19.02
N SER A 954 -36.91 38.24 -19.10
CA SER A 954 -36.69 37.24 -18.05
C SER A 954 -37.94 36.45 -17.66
N VAL A 955 -38.88 36.28 -18.59
CA VAL A 955 -40.07 35.43 -18.46
C VAL A 955 -39.80 34.06 -19.08
N THR A 956 -40.31 32.99 -18.46
CA THR A 956 -40.16 31.63 -18.98
C THR A 956 -40.99 31.41 -20.23
N THR A 957 -40.34 31.22 -21.37
CA THR A 957 -40.99 31.01 -22.67
C THR A 957 -41.29 29.55 -22.95
N GLU A 958 -40.32 28.67 -22.71
CA GLU A 958 -40.43 27.23 -22.91
C GLU A 958 -39.77 26.49 -21.74
N SER A 959 -40.36 25.37 -21.32
CA SER A 959 -39.83 24.55 -20.23
C SER A 959 -40.16 23.08 -20.41
N LEU A 960 -39.34 22.23 -19.78
CA LEU A 960 -39.63 20.81 -19.58
C LEU A 960 -39.36 20.45 -18.13
N GLN A 961 -40.25 19.66 -17.54
CA GLN A 961 -40.08 19.18 -16.17
C GLN A 961 -40.52 17.73 -16.04
N ILE A 962 -39.90 17.00 -15.12
CA ILE A 962 -40.20 15.59 -14.88
C ILE A 962 -40.02 15.20 -13.41
N GLN A 963 -40.85 14.27 -12.96
CA GLN A 963 -40.64 13.60 -11.69
C GLN A 963 -39.53 12.56 -11.81
N VAL A 964 -38.53 12.63 -10.92
CA VAL A 964 -37.43 11.66 -10.84
C VAL A 964 -37.81 10.49 -9.94
N GLY A 965 -38.46 10.74 -8.81
CA GLY A 965 -38.95 9.70 -7.92
C GLY A 965 -38.54 9.90 -6.46
N PRO A 966 -38.71 8.89 -5.59
CA PRO A 966 -38.52 9.05 -4.15
C PRO A 966 -37.04 9.13 -3.77
N THR A 967 -36.75 9.93 -2.74
CA THR A 967 -35.39 10.22 -2.24
C THR A 967 -34.68 9.01 -1.62
N ASP A 968 -35.37 7.90 -1.34
CA ASP A 968 -34.76 6.65 -0.88
C ASP A 968 -34.12 5.85 -2.04
N GLN A 969 -34.64 6.00 -3.27
CA GLN A 969 -34.16 5.33 -4.48
C GLN A 969 -33.34 6.24 -5.41
N TRP A 970 -33.54 7.55 -5.33
CA TRP A 970 -32.89 8.56 -6.18
C TRP A 970 -32.05 9.55 -5.36
N SER A 971 -30.98 10.08 -5.97
CA SER A 971 -30.16 11.16 -5.41
C SER A 971 -30.38 12.46 -6.16
N VAL A 972 -30.25 13.60 -5.48
CA VAL A 972 -30.22 14.93 -6.11
C VAL A 972 -29.23 14.96 -7.27
N HIS A 973 -28.02 14.42 -7.09
CA HIS A 973 -27.02 14.27 -8.17
C HIS A 973 -27.55 13.61 -9.46
N ALA A 974 -28.43 12.61 -9.33
CA ALA A 974 -28.99 11.94 -10.49
C ALA A 974 -30.16 12.71 -11.10
N ALA A 975 -30.93 13.40 -10.26
CA ALA A 975 -31.94 14.33 -10.70
C ALA A 975 -31.31 15.50 -11.49
N GLU A 976 -30.16 16.03 -11.05
CA GLU A 976 -29.39 17.06 -11.77
C GLU A 976 -28.93 16.56 -13.15
N LEU A 977 -28.43 15.31 -13.24
CA LEU A 977 -28.09 14.70 -14.53
C LEU A 977 -29.32 14.56 -15.45
N ILE A 978 -30.47 14.19 -14.90
CA ILE A 978 -31.73 14.11 -15.65
C ILE A 978 -32.16 15.52 -16.09
N GLY A 979 -31.97 16.54 -15.26
CA GLY A 979 -32.21 17.95 -15.61
C GLY A 979 -31.41 18.37 -16.84
N ILE A 980 -30.11 18.03 -16.89
CA ILE A 980 -29.26 18.30 -18.06
C ILE A 980 -29.75 17.52 -19.30
N LEU A 981 -30.17 16.26 -19.16
CA LEU A 981 -30.76 15.51 -20.26
C LEU A 981 -32.03 16.19 -20.79
N TYR A 982 -32.87 16.68 -19.88
CA TYR A 982 -34.10 17.39 -20.21
C TYR A 982 -33.83 18.75 -20.86
N ALA A 983 -32.77 19.45 -20.47
CA ALA A 983 -32.30 20.63 -21.18
C ALA A 983 -31.93 20.31 -22.63
N ILE A 984 -31.19 19.22 -22.90
CA ILE A 984 -30.87 18.81 -24.27
C ILE A 984 -32.14 18.45 -25.06
N ASN A 985 -33.11 17.79 -24.43
CA ASN A 985 -34.39 17.47 -25.06
C ASN A 985 -35.21 18.75 -25.38
N LEU A 986 -35.18 19.74 -24.49
CA LEU A 986 -35.81 21.05 -24.72
C LEU A 986 -35.17 21.77 -25.91
N ILE A 987 -33.83 21.76 -25.99
CA ILE A 987 -33.08 22.30 -27.14
C ILE A 987 -33.52 21.63 -28.44
N ASN A 988 -33.60 20.30 -28.46
CA ASN A 988 -34.04 19.57 -29.65
C ASN A 988 -35.47 19.93 -30.05
N ARG A 989 -36.38 20.11 -29.09
CA ARG A 989 -37.76 20.55 -29.35
C ARG A 989 -37.80 21.95 -29.98
N ILE A 990 -37.10 22.91 -29.40
CA ILE A 990 -37.05 24.29 -29.87
C ILE A 990 -36.44 24.35 -31.28
N VAL A 991 -35.32 23.67 -31.51
CA VAL A 991 -34.64 23.65 -32.81
C VAL A 991 -35.52 23.02 -33.91
N LEU A 992 -36.32 22.00 -33.57
CA LEU A 992 -37.29 21.41 -34.49
C LEU A 992 -38.47 22.34 -34.78
N GLN A 993 -38.98 23.07 -33.78
CA GLN A 993 -40.02 24.08 -33.97
C GLN A 993 -39.53 25.22 -34.87
N GLN A 994 -38.34 25.77 -34.59
CA GLN A 994 -37.71 26.81 -35.43
C GLN A 994 -37.55 26.35 -36.89
N ARG A 995 -37.18 25.08 -37.11
CA ARG A 995 -37.07 24.49 -38.45
C ARG A 995 -38.42 24.42 -39.17
N ARG A 996 -39.49 24.05 -38.47
CA ARG A 996 -40.85 23.98 -39.05
C ARG A 996 -41.41 25.37 -39.35
N ALA A 997 -41.10 26.36 -38.51
CA ALA A 997 -41.58 27.73 -38.63
C ALA A 997 -40.75 28.61 -39.59
N GLY A 998 -39.67 28.09 -40.20
CA GLY A 998 -38.81 28.86 -41.09
C GLY A 998 -37.98 29.96 -40.39
N GLN A 999 -37.81 29.87 -39.07
CA GLN A 999 -37.13 30.87 -38.24
C GLN A 999 -35.60 30.70 -38.25
N LYS A 1000 -34.87 31.77 -37.83
CA LYS A 1000 -33.41 31.72 -37.61
C LYS A 1000 -33.09 30.62 -36.59
N ARG A 1001 -32.22 29.70 -36.99
CA ARG A 1001 -31.90 28.50 -36.22
C ARG A 1001 -30.77 28.76 -35.22
N ALA A 1002 -30.97 28.38 -33.96
CA ALA A 1002 -29.89 28.37 -32.98
C ALA A 1002 -28.79 27.38 -33.40
N ARG A 1003 -27.55 27.87 -33.51
CA ARG A 1003 -26.34 27.09 -33.83
C ARG A 1003 -25.47 26.88 -32.59
N THR A 1004 -25.39 27.87 -31.71
CA THR A 1004 -24.64 27.78 -30.44
C THR A 1004 -25.59 27.81 -29.26
N VAL A 1005 -25.48 26.82 -28.36
CA VAL A 1005 -26.35 26.71 -27.18
C VAL A 1005 -25.51 26.46 -25.94
N THR A 1006 -25.80 27.19 -24.86
CA THR A 1006 -25.16 26.98 -23.55
C THR A 1006 -26.19 26.47 -22.55
N ILE A 1007 -25.89 25.33 -21.90
CA ILE A 1007 -26.66 24.82 -20.77
C ILE A 1007 -25.96 25.26 -19.48
N LEU A 1008 -26.69 26.01 -18.66
CA LEU A 1008 -26.26 26.47 -17.35
C LEU A 1008 -26.83 25.54 -16.28
N SER A 1009 -25.95 24.95 -15.46
CA SER A 1009 -26.32 24.07 -14.35
C SER A 1009 -25.51 24.44 -13.12
N ASP A 1010 -26.16 24.40 -11.95
CA ASP A 1010 -25.49 24.66 -10.68
C ASP A 1010 -24.73 23.46 -10.10
N SER A 1011 -24.87 22.30 -10.72
CA SER A 1011 -24.22 21.07 -10.28
C SER A 1011 -22.84 20.86 -10.88
N THR A 1012 -21.82 21.30 -10.15
CA THR A 1012 -20.42 20.91 -10.43
C THR A 1012 -20.24 19.38 -10.49
N SER A 1013 -21.00 18.65 -9.66
CA SER A 1013 -20.86 17.19 -9.55
C SER A 1013 -21.37 16.48 -10.80
N ALA A 1014 -22.49 16.93 -11.38
CA ALA A 1014 -23.05 16.41 -12.62
C ALA A 1014 -22.13 16.73 -13.81
N LEU A 1015 -21.65 17.96 -13.91
CA LEU A 1015 -20.72 18.38 -14.97
C LEU A 1015 -19.41 17.58 -14.95
N LEU A 1016 -18.82 17.36 -13.78
CA LEU A 1016 -17.63 16.52 -13.62
C LEU A 1016 -17.88 15.05 -14.02
N ALA A 1017 -19.08 14.52 -13.71
CA ALA A 1017 -19.47 13.16 -14.08
C ALA A 1017 -19.62 12.99 -15.60
N ILE A 1018 -20.22 13.99 -16.27
CA ILE A 1018 -20.36 14.03 -17.75
C ILE A 1018 -19.00 14.17 -18.43
N GLN A 1019 -18.11 15.01 -17.90
CA GLN A 1019 -16.77 15.22 -18.45
C GLN A 1019 -15.90 13.95 -18.39
N LYS A 1020 -16.07 13.13 -17.34
CA LYS A 1020 -15.29 11.90 -17.13
C LYS A 1020 -16.22 10.69 -16.95
N PRO A 1021 -16.90 10.26 -18.03
CA PRO A 1021 -17.85 9.16 -17.96
C PRO A 1021 -17.12 7.85 -17.68
N GLY A 1022 -17.65 7.05 -16.75
CA GLY A 1022 -17.09 5.76 -16.37
C GLY A 1022 -18.17 4.79 -15.89
N SER A 1023 -17.78 3.54 -15.66
CA SER A 1023 -18.68 2.47 -15.19
C SER A 1023 -19.00 2.64 -13.70
N LYS A 1024 -19.90 3.57 -13.39
CA LYS A 1024 -20.35 3.92 -12.04
C LYS A 1024 -21.88 4.06 -12.02
N SER A 1025 -22.44 4.20 -10.81
CA SER A 1025 -23.87 4.48 -10.63
C SER A 1025 -24.27 5.75 -11.38
N GLY A 1026 -25.40 5.72 -12.08
CA GLY A 1026 -25.87 6.77 -12.98
C GLY A 1026 -25.31 6.71 -14.41
N GLN A 1027 -24.57 5.65 -14.77
CA GLN A 1027 -23.93 5.52 -16.09
C GLN A 1027 -24.94 5.62 -17.25
N GLN A 1028 -26.11 5.01 -17.13
CA GLN A 1028 -27.14 5.03 -18.16
C GLN A 1028 -27.63 6.46 -18.45
N ILE A 1029 -27.77 7.29 -17.41
CA ILE A 1029 -28.17 8.70 -17.53
C ILE A 1029 -27.08 9.49 -18.25
N ILE A 1030 -25.82 9.33 -17.83
CA ILE A 1030 -24.68 9.99 -18.49
C ILE A 1030 -24.58 9.59 -19.96
N TYR A 1031 -24.81 8.32 -20.30
CA TYR A 1031 -24.77 7.85 -21.68
C TYR A 1031 -25.93 8.39 -22.51
N ALA A 1032 -27.12 8.51 -21.92
CA ALA A 1032 -28.25 9.18 -22.55
C ALA A 1032 -27.93 10.65 -22.84
N ILE A 1033 -27.30 11.38 -21.90
CA ILE A 1033 -26.84 12.77 -22.10
C ILE A 1033 -25.85 12.86 -23.25
N LEU A 1034 -24.81 12.03 -23.24
CA LEU A 1034 -23.78 12.04 -24.28
C LEU A 1034 -24.34 11.67 -25.67
N GLN A 1035 -25.30 10.74 -25.72
CA GLN A 1035 -25.95 10.35 -26.97
C GLN A 1035 -26.89 11.46 -27.47
N ALA A 1036 -27.69 12.05 -26.59
CA ALA A 1036 -28.57 13.17 -26.92
C ALA A 1036 -27.77 14.36 -27.46
N ALA A 1037 -26.68 14.75 -26.79
CA ALA A 1037 -25.81 15.84 -27.24
C ALA A 1037 -25.15 15.55 -28.60
N LYS A 1038 -24.69 14.31 -28.84
CA LYS A 1038 -24.17 13.91 -30.15
C LYS A 1038 -25.23 14.02 -31.25
N ASN A 1039 -26.44 13.54 -30.98
CA ASN A 1039 -27.55 13.65 -31.92
C ASN A 1039 -27.90 15.12 -32.20
N THR A 1040 -27.87 16.00 -31.19
CA THR A 1040 -28.07 17.45 -31.41
C THR A 1040 -26.96 18.04 -32.28
N ARG A 1041 -25.71 17.59 -32.11
CA ARG A 1041 -24.57 18.01 -32.94
C ARG A 1041 -24.70 17.60 -34.41
N THR A 1042 -25.26 16.42 -34.72
CA THR A 1042 -25.50 16.02 -36.13
C THR A 1042 -26.54 16.90 -36.82
N HIS A 1043 -27.35 17.62 -36.03
CA HIS A 1043 -28.29 18.61 -36.54
C HIS A 1043 -27.65 20.00 -36.73
N GLY A 1044 -26.34 20.17 -36.50
CA GLY A 1044 -25.63 21.44 -36.69
C GLY A 1044 -25.68 22.38 -35.48
N VAL A 1045 -26.00 21.87 -34.29
CA VAL A 1045 -26.08 22.63 -33.04
C VAL A 1045 -24.94 22.24 -32.11
N THR A 1046 -24.11 23.20 -31.71
CA THR A 1046 -23.01 22.98 -30.75
C THR A 1046 -23.46 23.32 -29.34
N ILE A 1047 -23.32 22.36 -28.43
CA ILE A 1047 -23.72 22.52 -27.02
C ILE A 1047 -22.48 22.72 -26.14
N ARG A 1048 -22.51 23.78 -25.33
CA ARG A 1048 -21.60 24.04 -24.21
C ARG A 1048 -22.32 23.73 -22.89
N LEU A 1049 -21.61 23.10 -21.95
CA LEU A 1049 -22.06 23.01 -20.56
C LEU A 1049 -21.27 23.99 -19.72
N GLN A 1050 -21.93 24.68 -18.81
CA GLN A 1050 -21.27 25.66 -17.95
C GLN A 1050 -21.87 25.65 -16.55
N TRP A 1051 -20.98 25.73 -15.56
CA TRP A 1051 -21.35 25.82 -14.16
C TRP A 1051 -21.82 27.24 -13.80
N VAL A 1052 -22.90 27.32 -13.01
CA VAL A 1052 -23.36 28.55 -12.38
C VAL A 1052 -23.51 28.37 -10.87
N PRO A 1053 -23.37 29.41 -10.05
CA PRO A 1053 -23.56 29.28 -8.61
C PRO A 1053 -25.05 29.23 -8.25
N GLY A 1054 -25.49 28.18 -7.55
CA GLY A 1054 -26.86 28.09 -7.02
C GLY A 1054 -27.16 29.15 -5.95
N HIS A 1055 -28.44 29.54 -5.83
CA HIS A 1055 -28.93 30.58 -4.91
C HIS A 1055 -28.15 31.91 -5.05
N SER A 1056 -28.09 32.41 -6.29
CA SER A 1056 -27.32 33.62 -6.65
C SER A 1056 -28.15 34.65 -7.42
N GLU A 1057 -29.48 34.61 -7.28
CA GLU A 1057 -30.42 35.51 -7.97
C GLU A 1057 -30.30 35.46 -9.50
N ILE A 1058 -29.84 34.33 -10.04
CA ILE A 1058 -29.83 34.06 -11.47
C ILE A 1058 -31.24 33.60 -11.84
N LEU A 1059 -32.05 34.52 -12.36
CA LEU A 1059 -33.48 34.30 -12.63
C LEU A 1059 -33.79 32.99 -13.37
N GLY A 1060 -32.94 32.60 -14.33
CA GLY A 1060 -33.12 31.35 -15.09
C GLY A 1060 -32.86 30.10 -14.27
N ASN A 1061 -31.86 30.13 -13.38
CA ASN A 1061 -31.59 29.03 -12.45
C ASN A 1061 -32.72 28.93 -11.42
N ASP A 1062 -33.19 30.07 -10.89
CA ASP A 1062 -34.28 30.11 -9.92
C ASP A 1062 -35.61 29.63 -10.54
N ALA A 1063 -35.86 29.94 -11.82
CA ALA A 1063 -36.99 29.39 -12.57
C ALA A 1063 -36.89 27.86 -12.72
N ALA A 1064 -35.71 27.34 -13.06
CA ALA A 1064 -35.49 25.89 -13.16
C ALA A 1064 -35.64 25.18 -11.79
N ASP A 1065 -35.11 25.74 -10.69
CA ASP A 1065 -35.30 25.21 -9.32
C ASP A 1065 -36.78 25.14 -8.96
N ARG A 1066 -37.53 26.22 -9.21
CA ARG A 1066 -38.97 26.29 -8.91
C ARG A 1066 -39.74 25.22 -9.68
N LEU A 1067 -39.52 25.10 -10.98
CA LEU A 1067 -40.16 24.07 -11.82
C LEU A 1067 -39.77 22.66 -11.38
N ALA A 1068 -38.52 22.45 -10.96
CA ALA A 1068 -38.09 21.17 -10.41
C ALA A 1068 -38.80 20.84 -9.07
N LYS A 1069 -39.05 21.83 -8.21
CA LYS A 1069 -39.85 21.67 -6.97
C LYS A 1069 -41.31 21.36 -7.25
N GLU A 1070 -41.89 21.97 -8.28
CA GLU A 1070 -43.25 21.70 -8.73
C GLU A 1070 -43.38 20.28 -9.30
N ALA A 1071 -42.36 19.81 -10.03
CA ALA A 1071 -42.30 18.46 -10.58
C ALA A 1071 -41.96 17.36 -9.56
N ALA A 1072 -41.57 17.70 -8.33
CA ALA A 1072 -41.23 16.76 -7.27
C ALA A 1072 -42.48 16.14 -6.59
N ILE A 1073 -43.47 15.74 -7.38
CA ILE A 1073 -44.76 15.15 -6.96
C ILE A 1073 -45.02 13.92 -7.86
N PRO A 1074 -45.64 12.82 -7.36
CA PRO A 1074 -46.06 11.67 -8.16
C PRO A 1074 -46.72 12.05 -9.49
N GLY A 1075 -46.12 11.65 -10.62
CA GLY A 1075 -46.53 12.08 -11.96
C GLY A 1075 -45.80 11.35 -13.09
N LYS A 1076 -45.52 12.06 -14.20
CA LYS A 1076 -44.79 11.49 -15.36
C LYS A 1076 -43.40 11.02 -14.94
N THR A 1077 -43.08 9.76 -15.22
CA THR A 1077 -41.82 9.11 -14.86
C THR A 1077 -40.86 9.02 -16.05
N HIS A 1078 -39.57 8.82 -15.75
CA HIS A 1078 -38.51 8.63 -16.74
C HIS A 1078 -38.15 7.13 -16.89
N PRO A 1079 -37.42 6.72 -17.94
CA PRO A 1079 -37.15 5.30 -18.20
C PRO A 1079 -35.97 4.70 -17.39
N PHE A 1080 -35.31 5.48 -16.53
CA PHE A 1080 -34.14 5.00 -15.77
C PHE A 1080 -34.51 4.21 -14.52
N SER A 1081 -33.65 3.26 -14.16
CA SER A 1081 -33.78 2.40 -12.98
C SER A 1081 -33.10 2.99 -11.74
N PRO A 1082 -33.58 2.65 -10.52
CA PRO A 1082 -32.94 2.99 -9.25
C PRO A 1082 -31.43 2.71 -9.16
N LEU A 1083 -30.75 3.55 -8.38
CA LEU A 1083 -29.29 3.67 -8.42
C LEU A 1083 -28.58 2.77 -7.40
N LEU A 1084 -27.47 2.16 -7.82
CA LEU A 1084 -26.58 1.39 -6.94
C LEU A 1084 -26.06 2.22 -5.75
N SER A 1085 -25.79 3.51 -5.98
CA SER A 1085 -25.33 4.42 -4.94
C SER A 1085 -26.36 4.61 -3.82
N ARG A 1086 -27.64 4.60 -4.14
CA ARG A 1086 -28.76 4.71 -3.19
C ARG A 1086 -29.01 3.41 -2.46
N GLU A 1087 -28.94 2.27 -3.16
CA GLU A 1087 -29.04 0.97 -2.50
C GLU A 1087 -27.90 0.73 -1.50
N ARG A 1088 -26.67 1.16 -1.84
CA ARG A 1088 -25.55 1.14 -0.88
C ARG A 1088 -25.77 2.04 0.33
N ALA A 1089 -26.46 3.17 0.16
CA ALA A 1089 -26.82 4.05 1.27
C ALA A 1089 -27.91 3.41 2.16
N TYR A 1090 -28.92 2.78 1.56
CA TYR A 1090 -29.96 2.01 2.25
C TYR A 1090 -29.35 0.89 3.09
N ILE A 1091 -28.49 0.06 2.49
CA ILE A 1091 -27.74 -0.99 3.20
C ILE A 1091 -26.96 -0.43 4.38
N ARG A 1092 -26.22 0.68 4.18
CA ARG A 1092 -25.45 1.31 5.26
C ARG A 1092 -26.36 1.74 6.40
N GLN A 1093 -27.50 2.35 6.10
CA GLN A 1093 -28.45 2.79 7.12
C GLN A 1093 -29.03 1.60 7.88
N GLY A 1094 -29.46 0.54 7.19
CA GLY A 1094 -29.96 -0.69 7.83
C GLY A 1094 -28.93 -1.35 8.75
N ILE A 1095 -27.65 -1.39 8.33
CA ILE A 1095 -26.56 -1.91 9.16
C ILE A 1095 -26.31 -1.02 10.40
N LEU A 1096 -26.40 0.30 10.27
CA LEU A 1096 -26.26 1.22 11.42
C LEU A 1096 -27.43 1.08 12.40
N THR A 1097 -28.66 0.96 11.90
CA THR A 1097 -29.85 0.69 12.73
C THR A 1097 -29.74 -0.65 13.45
N GLN A 1098 -29.23 -1.69 12.76
CA GLN A 1098 -28.94 -2.98 13.41
C GLN A 1098 -27.88 -2.83 14.50
N TRP A 1099 -26.80 -2.08 14.25
CA TRP A 1099 -25.75 -1.85 15.25
C TRP A 1099 -26.28 -1.12 16.49
N GLU A 1100 -27.12 -0.12 16.29
CA GLU A 1100 -27.77 0.62 17.37
C GLU A 1100 -28.64 -0.30 18.23
N LYS A 1101 -29.46 -1.15 17.60
CA LYS A 1101 -30.27 -2.16 18.29
C LYS A 1101 -29.40 -3.13 19.09
N GLU A 1102 -28.37 -3.71 18.47
CA GLU A 1102 -27.44 -4.64 19.14
C GLU A 1102 -26.72 -4.00 20.34
N TRP A 1103 -26.40 -2.70 20.27
CA TRP A 1103 -25.78 -1.98 21.39
C TRP A 1103 -26.74 -1.70 22.54
N LYS A 1104 -27.99 -1.32 22.23
CA LYS A 1104 -29.05 -1.08 23.22
C LYS A 1104 -29.41 -2.35 23.98
N GLU A 1105 -29.44 -3.49 23.29
CA GLU A 1105 -29.76 -4.80 23.88
C GLU A 1105 -28.56 -5.49 24.56
N SER A 1106 -27.33 -4.97 24.36
CA SER A 1106 -26.10 -5.57 24.89
C SER A 1106 -26.02 -5.53 26.41
N ARG A 1107 -25.65 -6.67 27.03
CA ARG A 1107 -25.31 -6.73 28.47
C ARG A 1107 -24.01 -6.01 28.81
N ASP A 1108 -23.08 -5.90 27.86
CA ASP A 1108 -21.80 -5.20 28.01
C ASP A 1108 -21.98 -3.69 27.91
N GLY A 1109 -21.15 -2.90 28.61
CA GLY A 1109 -21.05 -1.45 28.42
C GLY A 1109 -22.08 -0.59 29.17
N GLY A 1110 -22.72 -1.14 30.21
CA GLY A 1110 -23.76 -0.45 30.98
C GLY A 1110 -23.32 0.90 31.57
N HIS A 1111 -22.08 1.02 32.06
CA HIS A 1111 -21.54 2.30 32.53
C HIS A 1111 -21.50 3.36 31.42
N LEU A 1112 -21.01 2.98 30.23
CA LEU A 1112 -20.94 3.89 29.09
C LEU A 1112 -22.34 4.34 28.62
N ARG A 1113 -23.33 3.43 28.60
CA ARG A 1113 -24.71 3.82 28.26
C ARG A 1113 -25.33 4.82 29.23
N LYS A 1114 -24.97 4.77 30.53
CA LYS A 1114 -25.40 5.77 31.51
C LYS A 1114 -24.76 7.14 31.25
N ILE A 1115 -23.53 7.16 30.75
CA ILE A 1115 -22.83 8.40 30.36
C ILE A 1115 -23.39 8.93 29.05
N ASP A 1116 -23.70 8.06 28.10
CA ASP A 1116 -24.08 8.44 26.75
C ASP A 1116 -25.02 7.41 26.12
N ASN A 1117 -26.32 7.70 26.20
CA ASN A 1117 -27.39 6.84 25.70
C ASN A 1117 -27.62 6.98 24.18
N THR A 1118 -26.99 7.96 23.52
CA THR A 1118 -27.12 8.19 22.07
C THR A 1118 -26.16 7.36 21.23
N LEU A 1119 -25.32 6.56 21.88
CA LEU A 1119 -24.38 5.67 21.22
C LEU A 1119 -25.08 4.49 20.53
N PRO A 1120 -24.54 3.97 19.41
CA PRO A 1120 -23.31 4.40 18.73
C PRO A 1120 -23.46 5.68 17.91
N ALA A 1121 -22.61 6.70 18.16
CA ALA A 1121 -22.77 8.02 17.55
C ALA A 1121 -21.53 8.50 16.80
N LYS A 1122 -21.71 9.09 15.61
CA LYS A 1122 -20.61 9.54 14.73
C LYS A 1122 -19.69 10.58 15.37
N TYR A 1123 -20.18 11.37 16.32
CA TYR A 1123 -19.35 12.40 16.97
C TYR A 1123 -18.24 11.80 17.84
N THR A 1124 -18.37 10.57 18.36
CA THR A 1124 -17.29 9.91 19.11
C THR A 1124 -16.04 9.76 18.25
N ARG A 1125 -16.22 9.63 16.92
CA ARG A 1125 -15.12 9.66 15.97
C ARG A 1125 -14.26 10.91 16.13
N ARG A 1126 -14.88 12.09 16.21
CA ARG A 1126 -14.19 13.37 16.36
C ARG A 1126 -13.67 13.57 17.78
N LEU A 1127 -14.44 13.14 18.77
CA LEU A 1127 -14.10 13.26 20.20
C LEU A 1127 -12.72 12.67 20.51
N TYR A 1128 -12.43 11.46 20.04
CA TYR A 1128 -11.09 10.87 20.18
C TYR A 1128 -10.11 11.30 19.10
N GLY A 1129 -10.59 11.69 17.92
CA GLY A 1129 -9.77 11.89 16.74
C GLY A 1129 -8.72 13.01 16.90
N ALA A 1130 -9.12 14.10 17.53
CA ALA A 1130 -8.25 15.26 17.75
C ALA A 1130 -7.27 15.08 18.94
N LEU A 1131 -7.60 14.21 19.89
CA LEU A 1131 -6.86 14.08 21.15
C LEU A 1131 -5.47 13.45 20.97
N PRO A 1132 -4.45 13.97 21.67
CA PRO A 1132 -3.21 13.24 21.93
C PRO A 1132 -3.49 11.89 22.60
N ARG A 1133 -2.62 10.91 22.39
CA ARG A 1133 -2.84 9.53 22.86
C ARG A 1133 -3.03 9.40 24.37
N ASN A 1134 -2.24 10.10 25.17
CA ASN A 1134 -2.37 10.09 26.64
C ASN A 1134 -3.74 10.61 27.08
N ARG A 1135 -4.23 11.67 26.44
CA ARG A 1135 -5.56 12.25 26.69
C ARG A 1135 -6.68 11.34 26.18
N ALA A 1136 -6.52 10.70 25.02
CA ALA A 1136 -7.45 9.69 24.53
C ALA A 1136 -7.55 8.47 25.47
N TYR A 1137 -6.42 8.03 26.03
CA TYR A 1137 -6.39 6.98 27.05
C TYR A 1137 -7.17 7.38 28.30
N LEU A 1138 -6.90 8.58 28.82
CA LEU A 1138 -7.59 9.13 29.99
C LEU A 1138 -9.10 9.26 29.75
N LEU A 1139 -9.50 9.77 28.59
CA LEU A 1139 -10.91 9.85 28.22
C LEU A 1139 -11.56 8.46 28.16
N THR A 1140 -10.88 7.48 27.57
CA THR A 1140 -11.36 6.10 27.50
C THR A 1140 -11.54 5.49 28.89
N GLN A 1141 -10.62 5.76 29.83
CA GLN A 1141 -10.74 5.31 31.21
C GLN A 1141 -12.00 5.85 31.88
N ILE A 1142 -12.19 7.16 31.77
CA ILE A 1142 -13.31 7.85 32.43
C ILE A 1142 -14.65 7.46 31.80
N ARG A 1143 -14.72 7.31 30.47
CA ARG A 1143 -15.96 6.94 29.77
C ARG A 1143 -16.33 5.47 29.88
N SER A 1144 -15.33 4.57 29.94
CA SER A 1144 -15.58 3.13 30.05
C SER A 1144 -15.79 2.67 31.49
N GLY A 1145 -15.35 3.44 32.49
CA GLY A 1145 -15.34 3.03 33.89
C GLY A 1145 -14.14 2.16 34.27
N HIS A 1146 -13.29 1.79 33.31
CA HIS A 1146 -12.09 1.00 33.54
C HIS A 1146 -10.89 1.92 33.80
N CYS A 1147 -10.59 2.17 35.07
CA CYS A 1147 -9.59 3.14 35.50
C CYS A 1147 -8.85 2.68 36.77
N TRP A 1148 -7.80 3.40 37.19
CA TRP A 1148 -6.96 3.01 38.35
C TRP A 1148 -7.50 3.42 39.73
N LEU A 1149 -8.74 3.91 39.82
CA LEU A 1149 -9.40 4.28 41.08
C LEU A 1149 -9.71 3.07 41.95
N SER A 1150 -9.82 3.27 43.27
CA SER A 1150 -9.95 2.16 44.23
C SER A 1150 -11.19 1.30 44.02
N THR A 1151 -12.33 1.87 43.60
CA THR A 1151 -13.54 1.06 43.28
C THR A 1151 -13.27 0.03 42.20
N TYR A 1152 -12.59 0.41 41.12
CA TYR A 1152 -12.20 -0.52 40.07
C TYR A 1152 -11.07 -1.44 40.55
N GLY A 1153 -10.12 -0.91 41.33
CA GLY A 1153 -9.03 -1.67 41.94
C GLY A 1153 -9.53 -2.86 42.75
N LYS A 1154 -10.48 -2.64 43.66
CA LYS A 1154 -11.12 -3.69 44.48
C LYS A 1154 -11.86 -4.72 43.63
N LEU A 1155 -12.65 -4.26 42.66
CA LEU A 1155 -13.45 -5.14 41.79
C LEU A 1155 -12.59 -6.17 41.03
N PHE A 1156 -11.34 -5.82 40.70
CA PHE A 1156 -10.41 -6.67 39.97
C PHE A 1156 -9.22 -7.18 40.82
N GLY A 1157 -9.28 -7.03 42.15
CA GLY A 1157 -8.26 -7.55 43.06
C GLY A 1157 -6.91 -6.82 43.02
N PHE A 1158 -6.86 -5.57 42.54
CA PHE A 1158 -5.67 -4.72 42.56
C PHE A 1158 -5.52 -3.91 43.85
N ARG A 1159 -6.55 -3.89 44.70
CA ARG A 1159 -6.60 -3.23 46.02
C ARG A 1159 -7.54 -4.00 46.95
N ASP A 1160 -7.33 -3.84 48.26
CA ASP A 1160 -8.14 -4.49 49.29
C ASP A 1160 -9.46 -3.74 49.57
N ASP A 1161 -9.48 -2.42 49.35
CA ASP A 1161 -10.66 -1.57 49.55
C ASP A 1161 -10.96 -0.64 48.36
N ASP A 1162 -12.12 0.02 48.44
CA ASP A 1162 -12.62 0.99 47.47
C ASP A 1162 -12.66 2.43 48.03
N ARG A 1163 -11.86 2.71 49.07
CA ARG A 1163 -11.88 4.00 49.77
C ARG A 1163 -10.97 5.04 49.12
N CYS A 1164 -11.41 6.29 49.14
CA CYS A 1164 -10.66 7.48 48.80
C CYS A 1164 -9.92 7.98 50.05
N LEU A 1165 -8.88 8.80 49.86
CA LEU A 1165 -8.16 9.44 50.97
C LEU A 1165 -9.04 10.35 51.83
N CYS A 1166 -10.18 10.79 51.31
CA CYS A 1166 -11.16 11.57 52.08
C CYS A 1166 -12.14 10.70 52.88
N GLY A 1167 -12.01 9.37 52.85
CA GLY A 1167 -12.91 8.42 53.50
C GLY A 1167 -14.13 7.98 52.66
N GLY A 1168 -14.47 8.71 51.59
CA GLY A 1168 -15.57 8.34 50.68
C GLY A 1168 -15.21 7.19 49.72
N ARG A 1169 -16.19 6.64 48.99
CA ARG A 1169 -15.95 5.61 47.97
C ARG A 1169 -15.31 6.20 46.71
N GLU A 1170 -14.09 5.77 46.36
CA GLU A 1170 -13.31 6.35 45.25
C GLU A 1170 -13.83 5.87 43.88
N SER A 1171 -14.86 6.54 43.37
CA SER A 1171 -15.44 6.35 42.04
C SER A 1171 -15.18 7.54 41.11
N ILE A 1172 -15.46 7.39 39.81
CA ILE A 1172 -15.33 8.49 38.83
C ILE A 1172 -16.21 9.67 39.22
N ILE A 1173 -17.45 9.41 39.61
CA ILE A 1173 -18.42 10.42 40.07
C ILE A 1173 -17.85 11.14 41.29
N HIS A 1174 -17.37 10.38 42.28
CA HIS A 1174 -16.78 10.94 43.48
C HIS A 1174 -15.57 11.84 43.15
N VAL A 1175 -14.66 11.40 42.28
CA VAL A 1175 -13.47 12.19 41.94
C VAL A 1175 -13.83 13.47 41.17
N LEU A 1176 -14.77 13.39 40.22
CA LEU A 1176 -15.15 14.52 39.37
C LEU A 1176 -16.10 15.51 40.05
N LEU A 1177 -16.96 15.06 40.96
CA LEU A 1177 -18.08 15.87 41.49
C LEU A 1177 -18.08 16.03 43.02
N ASP A 1178 -17.65 15.02 43.80
CA ASP A 1178 -17.95 15.00 45.25
C ASP A 1178 -16.73 15.20 46.18
N CYS A 1179 -15.57 14.60 45.86
CA CYS A 1179 -14.36 14.55 46.69
C CYS A 1179 -13.91 15.91 47.26
N PRO A 1180 -13.94 16.13 48.59
CA PRO A 1180 -13.62 17.42 49.19
C PRO A 1180 -12.14 17.80 49.00
N LEU A 1181 -11.24 16.82 48.89
CA LEU A 1181 -9.81 17.03 48.66
C LEU A 1181 -9.47 17.57 47.26
N LEU A 1182 -10.45 17.62 46.35
CA LEU A 1182 -10.29 18.14 44.98
C LEU A 1182 -11.15 19.39 44.73
N ARG A 1183 -11.63 20.06 45.80
CA ARG A 1183 -12.55 21.20 45.72
C ARG A 1183 -12.01 22.36 44.87
N ASP A 1184 -10.74 22.70 45.01
CA ASP A 1184 -10.16 23.84 44.29
C ASP A 1184 -9.99 23.54 42.79
N LEU A 1185 -9.51 22.34 42.44
CA LEU A 1185 -9.49 21.88 41.04
C LEU A 1185 -10.90 21.85 40.44
N ARG A 1186 -11.93 21.48 41.21
CA ARG A 1186 -13.32 21.51 40.73
C ARG A 1186 -13.84 22.92 40.52
N ARG A 1187 -13.39 23.90 41.31
CA ARG A 1187 -13.74 25.32 41.12
C ARG A 1187 -13.21 25.83 39.78
N GLU A 1188 -11.97 25.50 39.46
CA GLU A 1188 -11.37 25.79 38.14
C GLU A 1188 -12.12 25.09 37.01
N LEU A 1189 -12.49 23.81 37.19
CA LEU A 1189 -13.29 23.08 36.22
C LEU A 1189 -14.64 23.76 36.00
N ARG A 1190 -15.36 24.15 37.07
CA ARG A 1190 -16.65 24.87 37.01
C ARG A 1190 -16.52 26.19 36.24
N ALA A 1191 -15.44 26.94 36.45
CA ALA A 1191 -15.18 28.18 35.71
C ALA A 1191 -15.02 27.95 34.20
N LYS A 1192 -14.45 26.81 33.78
CA LYS A 1192 -14.26 26.46 32.36
C LYS A 1192 -15.51 25.89 31.70
N VAL A 1193 -16.32 25.10 32.43
CA VAL A 1193 -17.43 24.32 31.83
C VAL A 1193 -18.83 24.84 32.18
N GLY A 1194 -18.97 25.74 33.15
CA GLY A 1194 -20.25 26.30 33.59
C GLY A 1194 -21.23 25.21 34.06
N ASP A 1195 -22.48 25.32 33.62
CA ASP A 1195 -23.58 24.43 34.01
C ASP A 1195 -23.41 22.98 33.51
N ALA A 1196 -22.49 22.74 32.57
CA ALA A 1196 -22.15 21.39 32.15
C ALA A 1196 -21.69 20.50 33.32
N LEU A 1197 -21.14 21.09 34.40
CA LEU A 1197 -20.69 20.36 35.59
C LEU A 1197 -21.81 19.56 36.27
N ASN A 1198 -23.07 19.96 36.09
CA ASN A 1198 -24.22 19.30 36.72
C ASN A 1198 -24.63 18.01 35.98
N SER A 1199 -24.05 17.70 34.82
CA SER A 1199 -24.36 16.51 34.03
C SER A 1199 -23.12 15.73 33.67
N MET A 1200 -22.99 14.52 34.22
CA MET A 1200 -21.88 13.61 33.88
C MET A 1200 -21.87 13.26 32.38
N SER A 1201 -23.04 13.22 31.74
CA SER A 1201 -23.15 12.99 30.30
C SER A 1201 -22.51 14.13 29.51
N VAL A 1202 -22.87 15.39 29.81
CA VAL A 1202 -22.34 16.57 29.11
C VAL A 1202 -20.84 16.74 29.36
N LEU A 1203 -20.39 16.56 30.62
CA LEU A 1203 -18.98 16.62 30.99
C LEU A 1203 -18.09 15.69 30.17
N LEU A 1204 -18.59 14.48 29.88
CA LEU A 1204 -17.82 13.48 29.15
C LEU A 1204 -18.09 13.52 27.64
N GLY A 1205 -18.84 14.50 27.14
CA GLY A 1205 -19.09 14.73 25.72
C GLY A 1205 -20.26 13.92 25.15
N GLY A 1206 -21.16 13.42 26.02
CA GLY A 1206 -22.45 12.85 25.63
C GLY A 1206 -23.48 13.90 25.23
N SER A 1207 -24.58 13.43 24.67
CA SER A 1207 -25.73 14.26 24.29
C SER A 1207 -26.76 14.24 25.42
N GLY A 1208 -26.59 15.08 26.45
CA GLY A 1208 -27.54 15.13 27.57
C GLY A 1208 -28.97 15.40 27.08
N SER A 1209 -29.96 14.79 27.73
CA SER A 1209 -31.38 15.11 27.59
C SER A 1209 -31.68 16.46 28.26
N CYS A 1210 -31.41 17.57 27.57
CA CYS A 1210 -32.13 18.81 27.87
C CYS A 1210 -33.51 18.70 27.20
N GLN A 1211 -34.56 18.54 27.99
CA GLN A 1211 -35.92 18.77 27.51
C GLN A 1211 -36.11 20.24 27.16
N GLU A 1212 -36.81 20.46 26.05
CA GLU A 1212 -37.57 21.65 25.64
C GLU A 1212 -36.87 23.02 25.75
N GLY A 1213 -36.27 23.45 24.63
CA GLY A 1213 -35.75 24.81 24.42
C GLY A 1213 -34.45 24.80 23.64
N GLY A 1214 -34.44 25.43 22.47
CA GLY A 1214 -33.42 25.21 21.42
C GLY A 1214 -31.96 25.48 21.80
N SER A 1215 -31.09 24.49 21.55
CA SER A 1215 -29.85 24.62 20.76
C SER A 1215 -29.05 23.31 20.87
N ARG A 1216 -28.83 22.60 19.76
CA ARG A 1216 -27.92 21.44 19.73
C ARG A 1216 -26.52 21.90 20.12
N VAL A 1217 -26.00 21.42 21.25
CA VAL A 1217 -24.60 21.69 21.67
C VAL A 1217 -23.66 21.41 20.49
N SER A 1218 -22.91 22.43 20.06
CA SER A 1218 -22.01 22.32 18.93
C SER A 1218 -20.86 21.35 19.24
N ASN A 1219 -20.32 20.67 18.22
CA ASN A 1219 -19.17 19.77 18.43
C ASN A 1219 -17.93 20.49 19.00
N ALA A 1220 -17.78 21.78 18.70
CA ALA A 1220 -16.71 22.63 19.25
C ALA A 1220 -16.88 22.83 20.76
N SER A 1221 -18.11 23.07 21.22
CA SER A 1221 -18.44 23.17 22.65
C SER A 1221 -18.17 21.84 23.38
N ARG A 1222 -18.61 20.69 22.83
CA ARG A 1222 -18.33 19.35 23.40
C ARG A 1222 -16.84 19.10 23.60
N THR A 1223 -16.02 19.47 22.62
CA THR A 1223 -14.57 19.22 22.67
C THR A 1223 -13.92 20.06 23.76
N LYS A 1224 -14.29 21.34 23.88
CA LYS A 1224 -13.79 22.23 24.95
C LYS A 1224 -14.14 21.72 26.35
N THR A 1225 -15.39 21.28 26.55
CA THR A 1225 -15.84 20.71 27.83
C THR A 1225 -15.02 19.48 28.21
N VAL A 1226 -14.85 18.55 27.27
CA VAL A 1226 -14.07 17.32 27.53
C VAL A 1226 -12.60 17.64 27.75
N GLU A 1227 -12.03 18.63 27.04
CA GLU A 1227 -10.66 19.07 27.30
C GLU A 1227 -10.50 19.61 28.73
N ALA A 1228 -11.43 20.42 29.23
CA ALA A 1228 -11.39 20.91 30.60
C ALA A 1228 -11.48 19.77 31.64
N VAL A 1229 -12.31 18.75 31.39
CA VAL A 1229 -12.38 17.55 32.25
C VAL A 1229 -11.08 16.76 32.24
N LEU A 1230 -10.42 16.65 31.08
CA LEU A 1230 -9.13 15.98 30.97
C LEU A 1230 -8.03 16.76 31.70
N ASP A 1231 -8.03 18.10 31.64
CA ASP A 1231 -7.11 18.94 32.42
C ASP A 1231 -7.30 18.69 33.94
N PHE A 1232 -8.56 18.66 34.41
CA PHE A 1232 -8.88 18.34 35.81
C PHE A 1232 -8.34 16.95 36.20
N ALA A 1233 -8.61 15.94 35.35
CA ALA A 1233 -8.22 14.57 35.63
C ALA A 1233 -6.68 14.41 35.64
N GLU A 1234 -5.95 15.10 34.77
CA GLU A 1234 -4.48 15.18 34.79
C GLU A 1234 -3.97 15.89 36.05
N ALA A 1235 -4.56 17.02 36.44
CA ALA A 1235 -4.17 17.76 37.65
C ALA A 1235 -4.43 16.95 38.94
N SER A 1236 -5.52 16.20 39.00
CA SER A 1236 -5.90 15.39 40.18
C SER A 1236 -4.90 14.29 40.54
N GLN A 1237 -4.10 13.83 39.57
CA GLN A 1237 -3.22 12.66 39.66
C GLN A 1237 -3.89 11.34 40.04
N ARG A 1238 -5.22 11.28 40.15
CA ARG A 1238 -5.99 10.09 40.56
C ARG A 1238 -6.06 9.01 39.48
N PHE A 1239 -6.04 9.42 38.21
CA PHE A 1239 -6.19 8.53 37.05
C PHE A 1239 -4.86 8.08 36.42
N ARG A 1240 -3.72 8.28 37.12
CA ARG A 1240 -2.39 7.94 36.60
C ARG A 1240 -2.24 6.43 36.34
N SER A 1241 -1.56 6.11 35.24
CA SER A 1241 -1.13 4.75 34.90
C SER A 1241 -0.04 4.28 35.88
N ARG A 1242 -0.16 3.07 36.45
CA ARG A 1242 0.88 2.46 37.33
C ARG A 1242 2.08 1.86 36.58
N VAL A 1243 2.35 2.24 35.33
CA VAL A 1243 3.51 1.74 34.57
C VAL A 1243 4.48 2.90 34.29
N PRO A 1244 5.79 2.75 34.60
CA PRO A 1244 6.84 3.70 34.21
C PRO A 1244 6.93 3.95 32.71
#